data_AF-A0A2B7Z6F8-F1
#
_entry.id   AF-A0A2B7Z6F8-F1
#
_cell.length_a   1.000
_cell.length_b   1.000
_cell.length_c   1.000
_cell.angle_alpha   90.00
_cell.angle_beta   90.00
_cell.angle_gamma   90.00
#
_symmetry.space_group_name_H-M   'P 1'
#
loop_
_entity.id
_entity.type
_entity.pdbx_description
1 polymer ?
#
loop_
_entity_poly.entity_id
_entity_poly.type
_entity_poly.pdbx_seq_one_letter_code
_entity_poly.pdbx_strand_id
1 'polypeptide(L)'
;MWLDRFSAHPSASGASTPSTRGYSPARRSQHPQHLSAAAQPTRPAFSPRSSSLSLSLASSPNASTTSLPNTLRQANGPSLHRQNSSKLDQHVVDPLEVLYNIIGKRPTEADTPTISVVHAAATVDLKPECLVENIDFGELSLEQFVEQKQRQKEEERKSKRYVDVQTIEQYEKERDRFQDLHGAITGCDDVLKSVESYLSRFQTDLGAVSAEIESLQSRSAQLNSQLENRRNLERLLGPAVEEVSVSPKVVRLISEGPINQEWVKALNEVEMRSANIEANTSTANNVKAVEDIKPLLSDLKAKAIERIRDYLVAQIKAIRSPNINAQIIQQQSLIKYKDLYGFLSKNHPALAGEISQAYINTMRWYYLSNFTRYHQALEKLRIHSAERNDLLGGDPSAQRGSNIFPGGRNPTYDPFALGRRMDILKSTNHTALPSYLAEENSSHTNINPNININPKTQPIVHGLETPFRNFNLALIDNISAEYSFVTEMFATKTQSLHTSSRRVIEMFEPVFALGHTLTKHLIDTSTDCLGILLCVRLNQHFAFELQRRKVPVADSYVNGINMLLWPRFQMVMDLHTESIKRVAAATSTHGSSSTGSALSLSLSDSTNTNKQSSSFSSASSASSSAPHFLTQRFGQFLQGILALSSEAGDDEPVSNSLARLRAEFDALLPKLAKAANGGDGRGRERFLWSNYSLVGTIISDTRGKLAEEVKEVISLPLMLPRSLTLIRTNTATSTCTWGSKRNGIKLFSTCIATNADFTHAIIGGGIVGLSIARHLSARPNTSTILLERHAALGTETTSRNSEVIHAGLYYPPSSLKTQLCIRGKHLLYDLCASSSHHNIPHRQTSKWILAQDAEQLERLQRMHEHAAELGVPTRFLGREEIARREPDVRARAGVLESPSTGIVDSHALMACLQAGFEERGGDVALLTVVSRVEKVGTGGGYKIYTRSAGTTGREAEGSTEEEEEEEEGVATITAETVINAAGHNACAISNMLLPPDRHVHPAYAKGTYFSYAASSPKPRTLLYPAPKPGLGGLGTHLTLDMAGQVRFGPDVEWVDGPEDLVPSVGRLEEAMREIREYLPGVRPEAIGLDYCGVRPKLAGKEGEDKGAFRDFVVREEEGFEGFVNLLGIESPGLTSALAIGERVEELLYG
;
A
#
# COMPACT_ATOMS: atom_id res chain seq x y z
N MET A 1 15.97 7.10 0.95
CA MET A 1 16.02 8.53 0.48
C MET A 1 17.50 8.94 0.38
N TRP A 2 17.86 10.13 -0.10
CA TRP A 2 19.28 10.52 -0.22
C TRP A 2 20.01 10.61 1.15
N LEU A 3 19.29 10.95 2.22
CA LEU A 3 19.86 11.17 3.56
C LEU A 3 20.43 9.91 4.26
N ASP A 4 20.04 8.70 3.83
CA ASP A 4 20.61 7.44 4.35
C ASP A 4 22.09 7.25 3.93
N ARG A 5 22.63 8.16 3.11
CA ARG A 5 23.99 8.12 2.54
C ARG A 5 25.03 8.91 3.37
N PHE A 6 24.65 9.43 4.55
CA PHE A 6 25.53 10.17 5.47
C PHE A 6 25.86 9.48 6.80
N SER A 7 25.16 8.40 7.15
CA SER A 7 25.46 7.63 8.37
C SER A 7 26.76 6.86 8.18
N ALA A 8 27.81 7.28 8.87
CA ALA A 8 29.13 6.66 8.79
C ALA A 8 29.14 5.27 9.44
N HIS A 9 29.62 4.27 8.71
CA HIS A 9 30.19 3.05 9.28
C HIS A 9 31.70 3.06 9.05
N PRO A 10 32.53 3.49 10.03
CA PRO A 10 33.96 3.25 9.96
C PRO A 10 34.23 1.76 10.18
N SER A 11 34.93 1.14 9.24
CA SER A 11 35.34 -0.26 9.29
C SER A 11 36.41 -0.49 10.35
N ALA A 12 36.01 -1.02 11.51
CA ALA A 12 36.95 -1.53 12.49
C ALA A 12 37.58 -2.84 11.99
N SER A 13 38.84 -2.78 11.54
CA SER A 13 39.63 -3.96 11.18
C SER A 13 41.03 -3.86 11.80
N GLY A 14 41.56 -4.98 12.29
CA GLY A 14 42.98 -5.08 12.68
C GLY A 14 43.32 -5.19 14.17
N ALA A 15 42.79 -6.19 14.87
CA ALA A 15 43.49 -6.79 16.02
C ALA A 15 43.41 -8.32 15.88
N SER A 16 44.55 -9.01 16.02
CA SER A 16 44.75 -10.38 15.53
C SER A 16 45.11 -11.38 16.63
N THR A 17 44.89 -12.67 16.32
CA THR A 17 45.37 -13.89 17.04
C THR A 17 44.66 -14.28 18.36
N PRO A 18 44.68 -15.57 18.78
CA PRO A 18 44.67 -16.80 17.97
C PRO A 18 43.60 -17.83 18.47
N SER A 19 43.78 -19.10 18.12
CA SER A 19 42.81 -20.19 18.15
C SER A 19 42.72 -21.01 19.46
N THR A 20 41.79 -21.99 19.43
CA THR A 20 41.70 -23.27 20.17
C THR A 20 40.96 -23.39 21.52
N ARG A 21 39.94 -24.29 21.45
CA ARG A 21 39.48 -25.30 22.43
C ARG A 21 39.07 -24.88 23.85
N GLY A 22 37.79 -25.12 24.15
CA GLY A 22 37.21 -24.99 25.48
C GLY A 22 37.43 -26.14 26.45
N TYR A 23 36.86 -25.99 27.64
CA TYR A 23 36.31 -27.02 28.55
C TYR A 23 35.56 -26.30 29.69
N SER A 24 34.52 -26.93 30.24
CA SER A 24 33.89 -26.58 31.54
C SER A 24 34.37 -27.61 32.60
N PRO A 25 33.99 -27.58 33.91
CA PRO A 25 33.51 -26.50 34.79
C PRO A 25 34.19 -26.48 36.21
N ALA A 26 33.75 -25.54 37.06
CA ALA A 26 33.45 -25.71 38.51
C ALA A 26 34.49 -25.57 39.67
N ARG A 27 34.02 -24.80 40.69
CA ARG A 27 34.02 -25.01 42.17
C ARG A 27 35.13 -24.50 43.11
N ARG A 28 34.65 -23.76 44.14
CA ARG A 28 35.06 -23.70 45.58
C ARG A 28 36.46 -23.12 45.89
N SER A 29 36.77 -22.58 47.08
CA SER A 29 35.99 -22.07 48.25
C SER A 29 37.01 -21.46 49.24
N GLN A 30 36.61 -20.49 50.09
CA GLN A 30 36.80 -20.45 51.56
C GLN A 30 36.97 -19.03 52.14
N HIS A 31 36.13 -18.78 53.15
CA HIS A 31 36.23 -17.77 54.23
C HIS A 31 37.29 -18.25 55.27
N PRO A 32 37.79 -17.44 56.25
CA PRO A 32 36.93 -16.94 57.35
C PRO A 32 37.35 -15.67 58.17
N GLN A 33 36.33 -15.04 58.80
CA GLN A 33 36.29 -14.51 60.20
C GLN A 33 37.31 -13.41 60.64
N HIS A 34 37.15 -12.66 61.75
CA HIS A 34 36.12 -12.61 62.80
C HIS A 34 36.05 -11.21 63.47
N LEU A 35 34.86 -10.65 63.77
CA LEU A 35 34.26 -10.38 65.12
C LEU A 35 33.42 -9.08 65.02
N SER A 36 32.83 -8.59 66.13
CA SER A 36 31.43 -8.84 66.50
C SER A 36 30.95 -7.87 67.60
N ALA A 37 29.72 -7.35 67.51
CA ALA A 37 28.98 -6.77 68.63
C ALA A 37 27.49 -7.16 68.50
N ALA A 38 26.81 -7.46 69.61
CA ALA A 38 25.50 -8.14 69.60
C ALA A 38 24.59 -7.78 70.80
N ALA A 39 23.31 -7.46 70.55
CA ALA A 39 22.23 -7.58 71.55
C ALA A 39 20.80 -7.64 70.94
N GLN A 40 19.98 -8.53 71.51
CA GLN A 40 18.51 -8.73 71.45
C GLN A 40 18.11 -9.35 72.82
N PRO A 41 16.83 -9.70 73.16
CA PRO A 41 15.48 -9.33 72.66
C PRO A 41 14.53 -8.88 73.82
N THR A 42 13.21 -8.67 73.58
CA THR A 42 12.05 -9.19 74.37
C THR A 42 10.66 -8.70 73.87
N ARG A 43 9.57 -9.36 74.32
CA ARG A 43 8.12 -9.11 74.06
C ARG A 43 7.41 -8.99 75.43
N PRO A 44 6.20 -8.38 75.62
CA PRO A 44 4.93 -8.97 75.12
C PRO A 44 3.65 -8.08 74.94
N ALA A 45 2.64 -8.68 74.27
CA ALA A 45 1.17 -8.68 74.51
C ALA A 45 0.19 -7.45 74.37
N PHE A 46 -0.91 -7.77 73.64
CA PHE A 46 -2.30 -7.25 73.65
C PHE A 46 -2.72 -5.91 72.99
N SER A 47 -4.04 -5.87 72.69
CA SER A 47 -4.78 -5.17 71.62
C SER A 47 -6.04 -4.44 72.22
N PRO A 48 -6.94 -3.67 71.53
CA PRO A 48 -7.56 -4.02 70.22
C PRO A 48 -8.10 -2.89 69.29
N ARG A 49 -8.60 -3.33 68.11
CA ARG A 49 -9.56 -2.68 67.17
C ARG A 49 -9.10 -1.40 66.43
N SER A 50 -9.37 -1.22 65.12
CA SER A 50 -10.02 -2.12 64.13
C SER A 50 -9.70 -1.71 62.69
N SER A 51 -9.46 -2.71 61.81
CA SER A 51 -9.98 -2.91 60.44
C SER A 51 -10.01 -1.73 59.42
N SER A 52 -9.68 -1.91 58.12
CA SER A 52 -9.15 -3.06 57.36
C SER A 52 -8.85 -2.69 55.89
N LEU A 53 -7.79 -3.30 55.32
CA LEU A 53 -7.63 -3.89 53.96
C LEU A 53 -8.59 -3.40 52.82
N SER A 54 -8.18 -2.87 51.66
CA SER A 54 -7.16 -3.23 50.63
C SER A 54 -7.61 -4.27 49.57
N LEU A 55 -7.22 -4.05 48.29
CA LEU A 55 -7.38 -4.91 47.08
C LEU A 55 -8.80 -4.93 46.46
N SER A 56 -9.04 -5.09 45.15
CA SER A 56 -8.15 -5.12 43.96
C SER A 56 -8.93 -5.12 42.63
N LEU A 57 -8.24 -4.72 41.54
CA LEU A 57 -8.43 -5.17 40.13
C LEU A 57 -9.69 -4.76 39.34
N ALA A 58 -9.54 -4.86 38.02
CA ALA A 58 -10.41 -4.27 37.00
C ALA A 58 -11.14 -5.33 36.15
N SER A 59 -12.36 -5.01 35.73
CA SER A 59 -12.86 -5.24 34.35
C SER A 59 -14.28 -4.69 34.16
N SER A 60 -14.51 -3.96 33.06
CA SER A 60 -15.83 -3.63 32.47
C SER A 60 -16.45 -4.90 31.82
N PRO A 61 -17.70 -4.95 31.29
CA PRO A 61 -18.60 -3.84 30.91
C PRO A 61 -20.12 -4.02 31.20
N ASN A 62 -20.93 -3.06 30.74
CA ASN A 62 -22.39 -3.08 30.74
C ASN A 62 -23.00 -4.21 29.88
N ALA A 63 -24.10 -4.78 30.36
CA ALA A 63 -25.17 -5.35 29.54
C ALA A 63 -26.52 -5.21 30.27
N SER A 64 -27.57 -4.79 29.55
CA SER A 64 -28.93 -4.60 30.08
C SER A 64 -29.71 -5.92 30.12
N THR A 65 -30.59 -6.13 31.11
CA THR A 65 -31.96 -6.69 30.92
C THR A 65 -32.79 -6.78 32.22
N THR A 66 -34.06 -6.39 32.08
CA THR A 66 -35.28 -6.88 32.77
C THR A 66 -35.20 -7.87 33.95
N SER A 67 -35.79 -7.51 35.10
CA SER A 67 -36.90 -8.28 35.74
C SER A 67 -37.43 -7.56 37.00
N LEU A 68 -38.72 -7.74 37.29
CA LEU A 68 -39.42 -7.15 38.45
C LEU A 68 -39.14 -7.94 39.75
N PRO A 69 -39.23 -7.31 40.93
CA PRO A 69 -38.93 -7.95 42.20
C PRO A 69 -40.14 -8.68 42.79
N ASN A 70 -39.89 -9.70 43.61
CA ASN A 70 -40.82 -10.03 44.69
C ASN A 70 -40.13 -10.70 45.90
N THR A 71 -40.31 -10.01 47.04
CA THR A 71 -40.68 -10.54 48.37
C THR A 71 -39.84 -11.62 49.05
N LEU A 72 -39.37 -11.31 50.28
CA LEU A 72 -39.73 -12.04 51.53
C LEU A 72 -38.90 -11.55 52.74
N ARG A 73 -39.45 -10.60 53.52
CA ARG A 73 -40.05 -10.89 54.85
C ARG A 73 -40.30 -9.61 55.66
N GLN A 74 -41.55 -9.43 56.03
CA GLN A 74 -41.94 -8.63 57.20
C GLN A 74 -41.39 -9.28 58.48
N ALA A 75 -41.24 -8.52 59.56
CA ALA A 75 -42.27 -8.52 60.63
C ALA A 75 -41.83 -7.77 61.91
N ASN A 76 -42.74 -6.92 62.42
CA ASN A 76 -42.94 -6.54 63.82
C ASN A 76 -41.82 -5.74 64.53
N GLY A 77 -42.10 -4.79 65.45
CA GLY A 77 -43.37 -4.41 66.09
C GLY A 77 -43.27 -3.08 66.86
N PRO A 78 -44.28 -2.68 67.67
CA PRO A 78 -44.68 -1.27 67.79
C PRO A 78 -44.65 -0.63 69.20
N SER A 79 -44.54 0.70 69.27
CA SER A 79 -45.04 1.59 70.36
C SER A 79 -44.85 3.08 69.96
N LEU A 80 -45.87 3.87 69.57
CA LEU A 80 -46.93 4.56 70.34
C LEU A 80 -46.52 5.74 71.27
N HIS A 81 -47.15 6.90 71.01
CA HIS A 81 -47.26 8.13 71.85
C HIS A 81 -45.98 8.97 72.10
N ARG A 82 -45.99 10.32 72.15
CA ARG A 82 -47.09 11.32 72.33
C ARG A 82 -46.63 12.76 71.96
N GLN A 83 -47.50 13.59 71.33
CA GLN A 83 -47.54 15.08 71.34
C GLN A 83 -46.26 15.86 70.86
N ASN A 84 -46.31 17.08 70.28
CA ASN A 84 -47.36 18.10 70.14
C ASN A 84 -47.23 18.85 68.79
N SER A 85 -48.29 19.53 68.36
CA SER A 85 -48.40 20.22 67.05
C SER A 85 -48.04 21.72 67.08
N SER A 86 -47.36 22.24 66.04
CA SER A 86 -47.41 23.67 65.68
C SER A 86 -47.12 23.98 64.19
N LYS A 87 -48.21 24.27 63.46
CA LYS A 87 -48.37 25.27 62.37
C LYS A 87 -47.60 25.17 61.03
N LEU A 88 -48.41 25.14 59.94
CA LEU A 88 -48.36 25.92 58.67
C LEU A 88 -47.04 26.02 57.85
N ASP A 89 -47.01 26.06 56.51
CA ASP A 89 -48.06 25.82 55.49
C ASP A 89 -47.47 25.52 54.10
N GLN A 90 -48.29 24.79 53.32
CA GLN A 90 -48.55 24.85 51.86
C GLN A 90 -47.71 25.79 50.95
N HIS A 91 -47.18 25.28 49.83
CA HIS A 91 -47.78 25.36 48.48
C HIS A 91 -46.79 24.84 47.41
N VAL A 92 -47.15 23.78 46.66
CA VAL A 92 -46.51 23.44 45.39
C VAL A 92 -47.56 23.63 44.30
N VAL A 93 -47.23 24.46 43.31
CA VAL A 93 -48.16 24.92 42.26
C VAL A 93 -48.31 23.87 41.16
N ASP A 94 -49.53 23.76 40.61
CA ASP A 94 -49.87 22.85 39.52
C ASP A 94 -49.08 23.21 38.23
N PRO A 95 -48.34 22.27 37.60
CA PRO A 95 -47.47 22.57 36.44
C PRO A 95 -48.18 23.24 35.24
N LEU A 96 -49.50 23.15 35.14
CA LEU A 96 -50.27 23.78 34.07
C LEU A 96 -50.32 25.31 34.19
N GLU A 97 -50.37 25.89 35.39
CA GLU A 97 -50.34 27.36 35.58
C GLU A 97 -48.99 27.98 35.19
N VAL A 98 -47.90 27.23 35.39
CA VAL A 98 -46.55 27.65 34.97
C VAL A 98 -46.47 27.74 33.44
N LEU A 99 -47.10 26.80 32.73
CA LEU A 99 -47.13 26.79 31.27
C LEU A 99 -47.85 28.02 30.69
N TYR A 100 -48.98 28.41 31.29
CA TYR A 100 -49.73 29.60 30.85
C TYR A 100 -49.00 30.93 31.12
N ASN A 101 -48.17 30.99 32.17
CA ASN A 101 -47.33 32.18 32.44
C ASN A 101 -46.14 32.33 31.48
N ILE A 102 -45.67 31.23 30.86
CA ILE A 102 -44.49 31.26 29.97
C ILE A 102 -44.86 31.67 28.52
N ILE A 103 -46.06 31.36 28.04
CA ILE A 103 -46.42 31.46 26.60
C ILE A 103 -46.91 32.85 26.16
N GLY A 104 -47.15 33.78 27.11
CA GLY A 104 -47.03 35.22 26.84
C GLY A 104 -48.06 35.88 25.88
N LYS A 105 -49.14 35.21 25.48
CA LYS A 105 -50.26 35.81 24.73
C LYS A 105 -51.62 35.30 25.24
N ARG A 106 -52.46 36.22 25.73
CA ARG A 106 -53.88 35.98 26.05
C ARG A 106 -54.76 36.28 24.83
N PRO A 107 -55.74 35.43 24.47
CA PRO A 107 -56.92 35.83 23.74
C PRO A 107 -57.90 36.56 24.67
N THR A 108 -58.60 37.56 24.14
CA THR A 108 -59.61 38.35 24.85
C THR A 108 -60.98 37.67 24.88
N GLU A 109 -61.76 37.94 25.94
CA GLU A 109 -63.12 37.45 26.13
C GLU A 109 -64.11 38.09 25.14
N ALA A 110 -65.09 37.31 24.69
CA ALA A 110 -66.33 37.77 24.08
C ALA A 110 -67.44 36.76 24.41
N ASP A 111 -68.11 37.01 25.54
CA ASP A 111 -69.39 36.50 26.05
C ASP A 111 -69.89 35.09 25.71
N THR A 112 -70.00 34.33 26.81
CA THR A 112 -70.83 33.13 27.01
C THR A 112 -72.20 33.14 26.34
N PRO A 113 -72.60 31.99 25.75
CA PRO A 113 -73.99 31.56 25.74
C PRO A 113 -74.19 30.33 26.64
N THR A 114 -74.99 30.50 27.69
CA THR A 114 -75.66 29.38 28.37
C THR A 114 -76.63 28.74 27.38
N ILE A 115 -76.42 27.48 26.97
CA ILE A 115 -77.39 26.74 26.16
C ILE A 115 -77.98 25.59 26.98
N SER A 116 -79.23 25.82 27.38
CA SER A 116 -80.17 24.85 27.93
C SER A 116 -80.44 23.69 26.97
N VAL A 117 -80.42 22.46 27.48
CA VAL A 117 -80.87 21.27 26.73
C VAL A 117 -82.33 20.96 27.07
N VAL A 118 -83.27 21.39 26.22
CA VAL A 118 -84.68 20.96 26.24
C VAL A 118 -85.26 20.92 24.80
N HIS A 119 -85.47 19.71 24.26
CA HIS A 119 -86.40 19.32 23.15
C HIS A 119 -86.31 20.05 21.78
N ALA A 120 -86.78 19.54 20.62
CA ALA A 120 -87.11 18.22 20.03
C ALA A 120 -87.23 18.50 18.49
N ALA A 121 -87.36 17.60 17.50
CA ALA A 121 -87.79 16.20 17.35
C ALA A 121 -87.12 15.64 16.06
N ALA A 122 -86.85 14.33 15.91
CA ALA A 122 -87.72 13.30 15.29
C ALA A 122 -86.79 12.08 14.97
N THR A 123 -87.18 10.83 14.67
CA THR A 123 -88.46 10.06 14.57
C THR A 123 -88.09 8.57 14.86
N VAL A 124 -88.91 7.78 15.58
CA VAL A 124 -89.86 6.74 15.10
C VAL A 124 -89.18 5.64 14.24
N ASP A 125 -89.22 4.34 14.54
CA ASP A 125 -90.22 3.44 15.17
C ASP A 125 -89.70 2.70 16.44
N LEU A 126 -90.46 2.06 17.35
CA LEU A 126 -91.83 2.08 17.88
C LEU A 126 -91.86 1.07 19.04
N LYS A 127 -92.51 1.42 20.16
CA LYS A 127 -92.93 0.48 21.22
C LYS A 127 -94.16 -0.31 20.74
N PRO A 128 -94.36 -1.58 21.15
CA PRO A 128 -95.70 -2.14 21.26
C PRO A 128 -96.35 -1.66 22.58
N GLU A 129 -97.11 -0.57 22.52
CA GLU A 129 -98.10 -0.24 23.53
C GLU A 129 -99.45 -0.86 23.13
N CYS A 130 -99.78 -2.01 23.70
CA CYS A 130 -101.15 -2.51 23.76
C CYS A 130 -101.38 -3.23 25.08
N LEU A 131 -101.82 -2.47 26.08
CA LEU A 131 -102.65 -3.01 27.14
C LEU A 131 -103.96 -3.48 26.50
N VAL A 132 -104.17 -4.80 26.47
CA VAL A 132 -105.50 -5.35 26.19
C VAL A 132 -106.33 -5.20 27.46
N GLU A 133 -106.83 -3.98 27.66
CA GLU A 133 -108.00 -3.77 28.52
C GLU A 133 -109.19 -4.49 27.86
N ASN A 134 -109.85 -5.36 28.64
CA ASN A 134 -110.89 -6.34 28.28
C ASN A 134 -110.40 -7.80 28.10
N ILE A 135 -109.99 -8.42 29.20
CA ILE A 135 -110.33 -9.84 29.41
C ILE A 135 -111.79 -9.86 29.88
N ASP A 136 -112.64 -10.53 29.12
CA ASP A 136 -114.06 -10.68 29.43
C ASP A 136 -114.27 -11.47 30.73
N PHE A 137 -114.91 -10.85 31.73
CA PHE A 137 -115.28 -11.47 33.00
C PHE A 137 -116.63 -12.18 32.96
N GLY A 138 -117.19 -12.47 31.77
CA GLY A 138 -118.37 -13.32 31.61
C GLY A 138 -119.60 -12.77 32.31
N GLU A 139 -119.85 -11.47 32.13
CA GLU A 139 -120.96 -10.71 32.75
C GLU A 139 -120.96 -10.66 34.30
N LEU A 140 -119.81 -10.84 34.97
CA LEU A 140 -119.66 -10.73 36.43
C LEU A 140 -118.65 -9.64 36.83
N SER A 141 -118.88 -8.98 37.99
CA SER A 141 -118.03 -7.86 38.44
C SER A 141 -116.76 -8.33 39.18
N LEU A 142 -115.74 -7.46 39.23
CA LEU A 142 -114.41 -7.80 39.77
C LEU A 142 -114.43 -8.27 41.24
N GLU A 143 -115.33 -7.73 42.06
CA GLU A 143 -115.52 -8.13 43.45
C GLU A 143 -116.22 -9.50 43.56
N GLN A 144 -117.18 -9.78 42.66
CA GLN A 144 -117.89 -11.06 42.58
C GLN A 144 -116.97 -12.20 42.11
N PHE A 145 -116.03 -11.91 41.21
CA PHE A 145 -115.03 -12.89 40.74
C PHE A 145 -114.05 -13.31 41.85
N VAL A 146 -113.66 -12.38 42.74
CA VAL A 146 -112.84 -12.68 43.92
C VAL A 146 -113.62 -13.51 44.95
N GLU A 147 -114.88 -13.17 45.21
CA GLU A 147 -115.77 -13.99 46.05
C GLU A 147 -115.97 -15.39 45.47
N GLN A 148 -116.13 -15.55 44.15
CA GLN A 148 -116.34 -16.86 43.52
C GLN A 148 -115.13 -17.80 43.72
N LYS A 149 -113.91 -17.26 43.68
CA LYS A 149 -112.67 -18.01 43.95
C LYS A 149 -112.48 -18.35 45.43
N GLN A 150 -113.07 -17.56 46.34
CA GLN A 150 -113.13 -17.89 47.77
C GLN A 150 -114.22 -18.93 48.06
N ARG A 151 -115.39 -18.85 47.42
CA ARG A 151 -116.47 -19.84 47.51
C ARG A 151 -116.04 -21.21 46.97
N GLN A 152 -115.32 -21.27 45.84
CA GLN A 152 -114.70 -22.53 45.37
C GLN A 152 -113.79 -23.17 46.43
N LYS A 153 -112.99 -22.38 47.17
CA LYS A 153 -112.14 -22.88 48.28
C LYS A 153 -112.91 -23.32 49.53
N GLU A 154 -114.13 -22.85 49.73
CA GLU A 154 -115.01 -23.29 50.83
C GLU A 154 -115.92 -24.46 50.43
N GLU A 155 -116.22 -24.63 49.15
CA GLU A 155 -116.97 -25.77 48.60
C GLU A 155 -116.08 -27.02 48.43
N GLU A 156 -114.83 -26.87 47.98
CA GLU A 156 -113.83 -27.97 48.04
C GLU A 156 -113.57 -28.46 49.47
N ARG A 157 -113.73 -27.58 50.48
CA ARG A 157 -113.66 -27.96 51.90
C ARG A 157 -114.87 -28.75 52.40
N LYS A 158 -115.99 -28.76 51.66
CA LYS A 158 -117.21 -29.53 52.00
C LYS A 158 -117.34 -30.82 51.20
N SER A 159 -116.75 -30.92 50.00
CA SER A 159 -116.67 -32.17 49.22
C SER A 159 -115.62 -33.16 49.77
N LYS A 160 -115.54 -33.25 51.10
CA LYS A 160 -114.64 -34.15 51.85
C LYS A 160 -115.41 -34.99 52.86
N ARG A 161 -116.48 -35.66 52.39
CA ARG A 161 -117.17 -36.76 53.08
C ARG A 161 -118.03 -37.54 52.08
N TYR A 162 -117.92 -38.88 52.12
CA TYR A 162 -118.54 -39.87 51.23
C TYR A 162 -117.99 -39.95 49.80
N VAL A 163 -117.15 -40.97 49.59
CA VAL A 163 -117.20 -42.06 48.58
C VAL A 163 -115.74 -42.51 48.37
N ASP A 164 -115.23 -43.42 49.20
CA ASP A 164 -115.36 -44.89 49.11
C ASP A 164 -114.21 -45.56 48.32
N VAL A 165 -113.08 -45.74 49.03
CA VAL A 165 -112.43 -47.04 49.30
C VAL A 165 -111.89 -47.89 48.13
N GLN A 166 -112.18 -47.64 46.85
CA GLN A 166 -111.72 -48.50 45.75
C GLN A 166 -110.40 -48.11 45.04
N THR A 167 -109.80 -46.95 45.33
CA THR A 167 -108.56 -46.49 44.65
C THR A 167 -107.28 -46.60 45.49
N ILE A 168 -107.36 -46.96 46.78
CA ILE A 168 -106.18 -47.03 47.66
C ILE A 168 -105.24 -48.18 47.23
N GLU A 169 -105.77 -49.37 46.92
CA GLU A 169 -104.95 -50.51 46.45
C GLU A 169 -104.20 -50.21 45.15
N GLN A 170 -104.75 -49.34 44.29
CA GLN A 170 -104.13 -48.95 43.03
C GLN A 170 -103.04 -47.90 43.26
N TYR A 171 -103.24 -46.98 44.21
CA TYR A 171 -102.23 -46.00 44.63
C TYR A 171 -101.05 -46.65 45.38
N GLU A 172 -101.30 -47.65 46.24
CA GLU A 172 -100.24 -48.41 46.91
C GLU A 172 -99.34 -49.16 45.91
N LYS A 173 -99.90 -49.60 44.78
CA LYS A 173 -99.16 -50.33 43.73
C LYS A 173 -98.28 -49.43 42.85
N GLU A 174 -98.58 -48.14 42.76
CA GLU A 174 -97.81 -47.18 41.95
C GLU A 174 -97.01 -46.17 42.80
N ARG A 175 -97.26 -46.10 44.11
CA ARG A 175 -96.51 -45.26 45.07
C ARG A 175 -95.00 -45.35 44.86
N ASP A 176 -94.48 -46.56 44.74
CA ASP A 176 -93.04 -46.80 44.64
C ASP A 176 -92.46 -46.22 43.33
N ARG A 177 -93.22 -46.27 42.21
CA ARG A 177 -92.82 -45.59 40.95
C ARG A 177 -92.83 -44.08 41.07
N PHE A 178 -93.82 -43.49 41.76
CA PHE A 178 -93.85 -42.05 42.00
C PHE A 178 -92.74 -41.61 42.96
N GLN A 179 -92.36 -42.46 43.91
CA GLN A 179 -91.24 -42.23 44.83
C GLN A 179 -89.89 -42.29 44.08
N ASP A 180 -89.70 -43.27 43.19
CA ASP A 180 -88.52 -43.36 42.31
C ASP A 180 -88.44 -42.15 41.35
N LEU A 181 -89.56 -41.76 40.73
CA LEU A 181 -89.61 -40.60 39.84
C LEU A 181 -89.31 -39.29 40.59
N HIS A 182 -89.84 -39.13 41.81
CA HIS A 182 -89.55 -37.97 42.65
C HIS A 182 -88.07 -37.96 43.10
N GLY A 183 -87.49 -39.12 43.41
CA GLY A 183 -86.06 -39.29 43.64
C GLY A 183 -85.21 -38.86 42.43
N ALA A 184 -85.60 -39.29 41.23
CA ALA A 184 -84.91 -38.92 39.98
C ALA A 184 -85.01 -37.41 39.68
N ILE A 185 -86.18 -36.79 39.87
CA ILE A 185 -86.37 -35.34 39.69
C ILE A 185 -85.51 -34.55 40.71
N THR A 186 -85.48 -34.99 41.97
CA THR A 186 -84.66 -34.36 43.01
C THR A 186 -83.15 -34.46 42.69
N GLY A 187 -82.73 -35.61 42.13
CA GLY A 187 -81.36 -35.79 41.64
C GLY A 187 -81.00 -34.87 40.47
N CYS A 188 -81.94 -34.61 39.54
CA CYS A 188 -81.75 -33.63 38.47
C CYS A 188 -81.64 -32.20 39.02
N ASP A 189 -82.46 -31.81 39.99
CA ASP A 189 -82.40 -30.50 40.63
C ASP A 189 -81.05 -30.24 41.33
N ASP A 190 -80.47 -31.24 41.99
CA ASP A 190 -79.16 -31.09 42.63
C ASP A 190 -78.01 -30.99 41.62
N VAL A 191 -78.11 -31.67 40.46
CA VAL A 191 -77.18 -31.45 39.34
C VAL A 191 -77.33 -30.04 38.76
N LEU A 192 -78.56 -29.55 38.57
CA LEU A 192 -78.81 -28.20 38.06
C LEU A 192 -78.27 -27.11 39.01
N LYS A 193 -78.46 -27.23 40.32
CA LYS A 193 -77.83 -26.33 41.32
C LYS A 193 -76.31 -26.35 41.25
N SER A 194 -75.70 -27.51 40.97
CA SER A 194 -74.25 -27.60 40.77
C SER A 194 -73.80 -26.83 39.53
N VAL A 195 -74.50 -26.98 38.39
CA VAL A 195 -74.22 -26.25 37.15
C VAL A 195 -74.43 -24.75 37.32
N GLU A 196 -75.51 -24.32 37.97
CA GLU A 196 -75.77 -22.92 38.32
C GLU A 196 -74.63 -22.32 39.16
N SER A 197 -74.16 -23.05 40.18
CA SER A 197 -73.03 -22.63 41.02
C SER A 197 -71.72 -22.49 40.21
N TYR A 198 -71.45 -23.40 39.27
CA TYR A 198 -70.29 -23.30 38.39
C TYR A 198 -70.38 -22.12 37.42
N LEU A 199 -71.53 -21.88 36.79
CA LEU A 199 -71.72 -20.76 35.87
C LEU A 199 -71.65 -19.41 36.60
N SER A 200 -72.23 -19.31 37.79
CA SER A 200 -72.13 -18.11 38.63
C SER A 200 -70.68 -17.81 39.04
N ARG A 201 -69.92 -18.83 39.46
CA ARG A 201 -68.47 -18.67 39.74
C ARG A 201 -67.70 -18.24 38.50
N PHE A 202 -67.90 -18.94 37.37
CA PHE A 202 -67.22 -18.61 36.12
C PHE A 202 -67.50 -17.18 35.65
N GLN A 203 -68.74 -16.70 35.76
CA GLN A 203 -69.09 -15.31 35.46
C GLN A 203 -68.38 -14.32 36.40
N THR A 204 -68.24 -14.67 37.69
CA THR A 204 -67.53 -13.84 38.67
C THR A 204 -66.03 -13.77 38.37
N ASP A 205 -65.40 -14.90 38.04
CA ASP A 205 -63.99 -14.99 37.68
C ASP A 205 -63.69 -14.21 36.39
N LEU A 206 -64.57 -14.31 35.37
CA LEU A 206 -64.41 -13.60 34.10
C LEU A 206 -64.57 -12.08 34.26
N GLY A 207 -65.42 -11.63 35.19
CA GLY A 207 -65.52 -10.23 35.61
C GLY A 207 -64.25 -9.74 36.30
N ALA A 208 -63.66 -10.53 37.20
CA ALA A 208 -62.40 -10.20 37.88
C ALA A 208 -61.23 -10.08 36.88
N VAL A 209 -61.07 -11.06 35.98
CA VAL A 209 -60.02 -11.05 34.95
C VAL A 209 -60.18 -9.85 34.00
N SER A 210 -61.41 -9.49 33.64
CA SER A 210 -61.66 -8.31 32.79
C SER A 210 -61.22 -7.01 33.46
N ALA A 211 -61.51 -6.83 34.75
CA ALA A 211 -61.08 -5.68 35.54
C ALA A 211 -59.55 -5.61 35.73
N GLU A 212 -58.88 -6.76 35.89
CA GLU A 212 -57.41 -6.81 35.93
C GLU A 212 -56.78 -6.43 34.59
N ILE A 213 -57.34 -6.89 33.46
CA ILE A 213 -56.87 -6.52 32.12
C ILE A 213 -57.05 -5.02 31.87
N GLU A 214 -58.19 -4.43 32.22
CA GLU A 214 -58.44 -2.99 32.10
C GLU A 214 -57.45 -2.17 32.95
N SER A 215 -57.19 -2.60 34.19
CA SER A 215 -56.19 -1.99 35.08
C SER A 215 -54.78 -2.04 34.49
N LEU A 216 -54.38 -3.18 33.92
CA LEU A 216 -53.09 -3.37 33.27
C LEU A 216 -52.95 -2.52 32.00
N GLN A 217 -54.00 -2.43 31.16
CA GLN A 217 -54.01 -1.59 29.97
C GLN A 217 -53.88 -0.11 30.32
N SER A 218 -54.65 0.37 31.32
CA SER A 218 -54.56 1.74 31.83
C SER A 218 -53.15 2.08 32.34
N ARG A 219 -52.58 1.19 33.16
CA ARG A 219 -51.21 1.35 33.68
C ARG A 219 -50.15 1.32 32.57
N SER A 220 -50.33 0.49 31.55
CA SER A 220 -49.45 0.44 30.38
C SER A 220 -49.51 1.75 29.58
N ALA A 221 -50.71 2.30 29.35
CA ALA A 221 -50.87 3.57 28.65
C ALA A 221 -50.23 4.74 29.40
N GLN A 222 -50.38 4.79 30.73
CA GLN A 222 -49.74 5.81 31.57
C GLN A 222 -48.21 5.73 31.53
N LEU A 223 -47.63 4.53 31.63
CA LEU A 223 -46.18 4.33 31.53
C LEU A 223 -45.64 4.70 30.15
N ASN A 224 -46.37 4.38 29.08
CA ASN A 224 -45.98 4.73 27.72
C ASN A 224 -45.97 6.26 27.50
N SER A 225 -46.99 6.97 28.02
CA SER A 225 -47.03 8.44 28.03
C SER A 225 -45.86 9.07 28.79
N GLN A 226 -45.49 8.53 29.96
CA GLN A 226 -44.33 9.00 30.72
C GLN A 226 -43.01 8.75 29.98
N LEU A 227 -42.88 7.62 29.28
CA LEU A 227 -41.70 7.30 28.46
C LEU A 227 -41.59 8.24 27.26
N GLU A 228 -42.69 8.52 26.57
CA GLU A 228 -42.75 9.46 25.43
C GLU A 228 -42.37 10.89 25.86
N ASN A 229 -42.88 11.35 27.01
CA ASN A 229 -42.52 12.65 27.59
C ASN A 229 -41.03 12.73 27.96
N ARG A 230 -40.49 11.67 28.58
CA ARG A 230 -39.05 11.60 28.92
C ARG A 230 -38.18 11.61 27.67
N ARG A 231 -38.55 10.85 26.64
CA ARG A 231 -37.86 10.79 25.34
C ARG A 231 -37.88 12.14 24.62
N ASN A 232 -38.98 12.88 24.68
CA ASN A 232 -39.06 14.22 24.12
C ASN A 232 -38.20 15.24 24.88
N LEU A 233 -38.17 15.16 26.22
CA LEU A 233 -37.29 16.00 27.05
C LEU A 233 -35.80 15.69 26.78
N GLU A 234 -35.43 14.42 26.70
CA GLU A 234 -34.07 13.95 26.41
C GLU A 234 -33.60 14.40 25.02
N ARG A 235 -34.48 14.34 24.01
CA ARG A 235 -34.22 14.85 22.66
C ARG A 235 -33.94 16.35 22.60
N LEU A 236 -34.45 17.14 23.54
CA LEU A 236 -34.25 18.59 23.60
C LEU A 236 -33.07 19.01 24.49
N LEU A 237 -32.92 18.39 25.67
CA LEU A 237 -31.87 18.74 26.63
C LEU A 237 -30.54 18.04 26.36
N GLY A 238 -30.54 16.83 25.78
CA GLY A 238 -29.33 16.07 25.48
C GLY A 238 -28.31 16.87 24.67
N PRO A 239 -28.67 17.38 23.47
CA PRO A 239 -27.75 18.17 22.63
C PRO A 239 -27.17 19.40 23.35
N ALA A 240 -28.01 20.15 24.08
CA ALA A 240 -27.58 21.36 24.78
C ALA A 240 -26.61 21.07 25.95
N VAL A 241 -26.78 19.94 26.64
CA VAL A 241 -25.84 19.50 27.69
C VAL A 241 -24.55 18.96 27.08
N GLU A 242 -24.65 18.18 26.00
CA GLU A 242 -23.48 17.66 25.29
C GLU A 242 -22.61 18.79 24.72
N GLU A 243 -23.21 19.86 24.18
CA GLU A 243 -22.51 21.05 23.66
C GLU A 243 -21.58 21.71 24.69
N VAL A 244 -22.02 21.82 25.95
CA VAL A 244 -21.28 22.51 27.02
C VAL A 244 -20.36 21.56 27.82
N SER A 245 -20.60 20.25 27.76
CA SER A 245 -19.82 19.25 28.49
C SER A 245 -18.49 18.89 27.82
N VAL A 246 -17.45 18.65 28.62
CA VAL A 246 -16.17 18.06 28.18
C VAL A 246 -15.91 16.80 29.00
N SER A 247 -15.60 15.68 28.33
CA SER A 247 -15.40 14.40 29.00
C SER A 247 -14.19 14.43 29.94
N PRO A 248 -14.29 13.94 31.20
CA PRO A 248 -13.14 13.83 32.10
C PRO A 248 -11.99 12.97 31.55
N LYS A 249 -12.28 12.06 30.61
CA LYS A 249 -11.26 11.27 29.90
C LYS A 249 -10.39 12.15 28.99
N VAL A 250 -10.99 13.12 28.31
CA VAL A 250 -10.33 14.10 27.42
C VAL A 250 -9.41 15.00 28.24
N VAL A 251 -9.89 15.50 29.39
CA VAL A 251 -9.10 16.32 30.31
C VAL A 251 -7.85 15.58 30.80
N ARG A 252 -8.00 14.33 31.28
CA ARG A 252 -6.87 13.49 31.73
C ARG A 252 -5.88 13.16 30.61
N LEU A 253 -6.39 12.92 29.39
CA LEU A 253 -5.53 12.65 28.23
C LEU A 253 -4.67 13.87 27.87
N ILE A 254 -5.21 15.08 27.98
CA ILE A 254 -4.47 16.32 27.73
C ILE A 254 -3.45 16.61 28.84
N SER A 255 -3.83 16.44 30.12
CA SER A 255 -2.97 16.75 31.27
C SER A 255 -1.80 15.77 31.45
N GLU A 256 -2.07 14.47 31.36
CA GLU A 256 -1.13 13.39 31.75
C GLU A 256 -0.78 12.44 30.60
N GLY A 257 -1.61 12.38 29.56
CA GLY A 257 -1.48 11.40 28.47
C GLY A 257 -0.29 11.62 27.53
N PRO A 258 0.19 10.56 26.85
CA PRO A 258 1.17 10.67 25.78
C PRO A 258 0.56 11.32 24.52
N ILE A 259 1.40 12.02 23.74
CA ILE A 259 0.97 12.73 22.53
C ILE A 259 0.86 11.72 21.38
N ASN A 260 -0.31 11.09 21.31
CA ASN A 260 -0.71 10.13 20.28
C ASN A 260 -1.83 10.72 19.39
N GLN A 261 -2.28 9.99 18.37
CA GLN A 261 -3.37 10.46 17.50
C GLN A 261 -4.70 10.67 18.26
N GLU A 262 -4.92 9.94 19.36
CA GLU A 262 -6.03 10.18 20.28
C GLU A 262 -5.91 11.52 21.01
N TRP A 263 -4.68 11.95 21.33
CA TRP A 263 -4.41 13.24 21.99
C TRP A 263 -4.76 14.41 21.06
N VAL A 264 -4.47 14.29 19.75
CA VAL A 264 -4.88 15.29 18.76
C VAL A 264 -6.41 15.35 18.61
N LYS A 265 -7.09 14.19 18.60
CA LYS A 265 -8.57 14.16 18.61
C LYS A 265 -9.15 14.86 19.83
N ALA A 266 -8.60 14.58 21.02
CA ALA A 266 -8.97 15.25 22.27
C ALA A 266 -8.70 16.77 22.26
N LEU A 267 -7.58 17.21 21.67
CA LEU A 267 -7.28 18.63 21.51
C LEU A 267 -8.30 19.32 20.58
N ASN A 268 -8.60 18.70 19.43
CA ASN A 268 -9.58 19.23 18.47
C ASN A 268 -11.00 19.26 19.06
N GLU A 269 -11.37 18.27 19.89
CA GLU A 269 -12.61 18.28 20.66
C GLU A 269 -12.64 19.47 21.64
N VAL A 270 -11.57 19.71 22.40
CA VAL A 270 -11.50 20.88 23.31
C VAL A 270 -11.52 22.21 22.55
N GLU A 271 -10.88 22.32 21.38
CA GLU A 271 -10.94 23.53 20.56
C GLU A 271 -12.38 23.78 20.06
N MET A 272 -13.05 22.74 19.54
CA MET A 272 -14.44 22.83 19.06
C MET A 272 -15.43 23.18 20.18
N ARG A 273 -15.33 22.51 21.34
CA ARG A 273 -16.17 22.81 22.52
C ARG A 273 -15.93 24.23 23.02
N SER A 274 -14.67 24.68 23.09
CA SER A 274 -14.36 26.05 23.49
C SER A 274 -14.93 27.09 22.53
N ALA A 275 -14.84 26.86 21.21
CA ALA A 275 -15.40 27.76 20.22
C ALA A 275 -16.93 27.85 20.33
N ASN A 276 -17.62 26.72 20.53
CA ASN A 276 -19.07 26.69 20.74
C ASN A 276 -19.48 27.40 22.03
N ILE A 277 -18.71 27.23 23.13
CA ILE A 277 -18.99 27.91 24.41
C ILE A 277 -18.77 29.43 24.28
N GLU A 278 -17.73 29.86 23.57
CA GLU A 278 -17.46 31.27 23.27
C GLU A 278 -18.55 31.89 22.37
N ALA A 279 -19.05 31.13 21.38
CA ALA A 279 -20.18 31.54 20.53
C ALA A 279 -21.50 31.64 21.33
N ASN A 280 -21.85 30.61 22.11
CA ASN A 280 -23.10 30.56 22.88
C ASN A 280 -23.16 31.65 23.97
N THR A 281 -22.00 32.03 24.55
CA THR A 281 -21.87 33.20 25.45
C THR A 281 -22.30 34.51 24.76
N SER A 282 -22.25 34.58 23.43
CA SER A 282 -22.61 35.77 22.66
C SER A 282 -24.10 35.80 22.26
N THR A 283 -24.87 34.73 22.51
CA THR A 283 -26.25 34.57 21.99
C THR A 283 -27.29 34.25 23.06
N ALA A 284 -26.90 33.66 24.19
CA ALA A 284 -27.82 33.26 25.27
C ALA A 284 -27.57 34.02 26.57
N ASN A 285 -28.63 34.27 27.34
CA ASN A 285 -28.54 34.82 28.71
C ASN A 285 -27.55 34.02 29.55
N ASN A 286 -26.66 34.69 30.31
CA ASN A 286 -25.58 34.07 31.10
C ASN A 286 -26.04 32.85 31.89
N VAL A 287 -25.76 31.65 31.38
CA VAL A 287 -25.94 30.40 32.09
C VAL A 287 -24.76 30.24 33.02
N LYS A 288 -25.00 30.24 34.34
CA LYS A 288 -23.95 30.17 35.37
C LYS A 288 -22.92 29.05 35.16
N ALA A 289 -23.33 27.89 34.63
CA ALA A 289 -22.43 26.79 34.31
C ALA A 289 -21.35 27.16 33.25
N VAL A 290 -21.64 28.08 32.32
CA VAL A 290 -20.66 28.58 31.34
C VAL A 290 -19.63 29.49 32.00
N GLU A 291 -20.04 30.33 32.95
CA GLU A 291 -19.13 31.17 33.74
C GLU A 291 -18.18 30.32 34.59
N ASP A 292 -18.69 29.25 35.21
CA ASP A 292 -17.91 28.31 36.03
C ASP A 292 -16.89 27.47 35.19
N ILE A 293 -17.24 27.09 33.95
CA ILE A 293 -16.40 26.24 33.07
C ILE A 293 -15.30 27.05 32.36
N LYS A 294 -15.55 28.32 32.02
CA LYS A 294 -14.62 29.19 31.28
C LYS A 294 -13.18 29.25 31.84
N PRO A 295 -12.93 29.46 33.16
CA PRO A 295 -11.57 29.47 33.70
C PRO A 295 -10.87 28.10 33.58
N LEU A 296 -11.60 27.01 33.80
CA LEU A 296 -11.06 25.65 33.70
C LEU A 296 -10.63 25.30 32.26
N LEU A 297 -11.35 25.81 31.25
CA LEU A 297 -10.96 25.69 29.85
C LEU A 297 -9.72 26.53 29.52
N SER A 298 -9.56 27.73 30.07
CA SER A 298 -8.31 28.50 29.87
C SER A 298 -7.09 27.82 30.49
N ASP A 299 -7.23 27.22 31.67
CA ASP A 299 -6.16 26.45 32.31
C ASP A 299 -5.80 25.20 31.50
N LEU A 300 -6.81 24.50 30.95
CA LEU A 300 -6.60 23.35 30.06
C LEU A 300 -5.90 23.75 28.74
N LYS A 301 -6.30 24.88 28.13
CA LYS A 301 -5.59 25.47 26.96
C LYS A 301 -4.14 25.80 27.31
N ALA A 302 -3.88 26.43 28.46
CA ALA A 302 -2.53 26.77 28.91
C ALA A 302 -1.66 25.52 29.11
N LYS A 303 -2.20 24.47 29.74
CA LYS A 303 -1.50 23.19 29.93
C LYS A 303 -1.22 22.49 28.59
N ALA A 304 -2.16 22.54 27.64
CA ALA A 304 -1.94 22.02 26.29
C ALA A 304 -0.78 22.75 25.57
N ILE A 305 -0.71 24.08 25.67
CA ILE A 305 0.38 24.89 25.09
C ILE A 305 1.75 24.49 25.68
N GLU A 306 1.85 24.31 27.00
CA GLU A 306 3.07 23.84 27.68
C GLU A 306 3.53 22.47 27.14
N ARG A 307 2.60 21.49 27.06
CA ARG A 307 2.86 20.13 26.58
C ARG A 307 3.29 20.11 25.11
N ILE A 308 2.64 20.92 24.26
CA ILE A 308 2.97 21.06 22.83
C ILE A 308 4.36 21.66 22.64
N ARG A 309 4.67 22.75 23.37
CA ARG A 309 5.99 23.41 23.34
C ARG A 309 7.10 22.40 23.65
N ASP A 310 6.96 21.67 24.76
CA ASP A 310 8.00 20.75 25.23
C ASP A 310 8.20 19.58 24.26
N TYR A 311 7.13 19.08 23.65
CA TYR A 311 7.20 18.06 22.61
C TYR A 311 7.89 18.58 21.34
N LEU A 312 7.47 19.72 20.78
CA LEU A 312 8.07 20.28 19.57
C LEU A 312 9.56 20.61 19.78
N VAL A 313 9.92 21.19 20.94
CA VAL A 313 11.32 21.44 21.31
C VAL A 313 12.12 20.14 21.45
N ALA A 314 11.53 19.07 21.98
CA ALA A 314 12.19 17.76 22.04
C ALA A 314 12.43 17.16 20.65
N GLN A 315 11.46 17.24 19.72
CA GLN A 315 11.65 16.78 18.34
C GLN A 315 12.72 17.59 17.59
N ILE A 316 12.73 18.92 17.73
CA ILE A 316 13.77 19.78 17.14
C ILE A 316 15.16 19.45 17.71
N LYS A 317 15.26 19.13 19.01
CA LYS A 317 16.52 18.67 19.63
C LYS A 317 16.97 17.30 19.09
N ALA A 318 16.04 16.38 18.82
CA ALA A 318 16.37 15.06 18.27
C ALA A 318 17.04 15.15 16.88
N ILE A 319 16.63 16.10 16.03
CA ILE A 319 17.25 16.36 14.71
C ILE A 319 18.74 16.73 14.82
N ARG A 320 19.19 17.29 15.95
CA ARG A 320 20.62 17.63 16.18
C ARG A 320 21.50 16.44 16.54
N SER A 321 20.92 15.27 16.80
CA SER A 321 21.70 14.10 17.18
C SER A 321 22.41 13.48 15.97
N PRO A 322 23.70 13.11 16.09
CA PRO A 322 24.39 12.42 15.00
C PRO A 322 23.74 11.05 14.77
N ASN A 323 23.67 10.64 13.49
CA ASN A 323 23.11 9.37 13.00
C ASN A 323 21.58 9.26 12.94
N ILE A 324 20.80 10.32 13.16
CA ILE A 324 19.35 10.30 12.84
C ILE A 324 19.08 11.04 11.53
N ASN A 325 18.33 10.40 10.63
CA ASN A 325 17.84 10.99 9.40
C ASN A 325 16.68 11.96 9.73
N ALA A 326 16.87 13.26 9.45
CA ALA A 326 15.93 14.32 9.81
C ALA A 326 14.53 14.12 9.18
N GLN A 327 14.48 13.56 7.95
CA GLN A 327 13.23 13.32 7.23
C GLN A 327 12.32 12.32 7.96
N ILE A 328 12.91 11.35 8.68
CA ILE A 328 12.15 10.36 9.45
C ILE A 328 11.43 11.05 10.62
N ILE A 329 12.14 11.93 11.37
CA ILE A 329 11.53 12.72 12.45
C ILE A 329 10.45 13.66 11.88
N GLN A 330 10.72 14.32 10.76
CA GLN A 330 9.75 15.20 10.10
C GLN A 330 8.46 14.46 9.74
N GLN A 331 8.54 13.31 9.07
CA GLN A 331 7.35 12.55 8.66
C GLN A 331 6.62 11.89 9.85
N GLN A 332 7.35 11.22 10.74
CA GLN A 332 6.75 10.42 11.81
C GLN A 332 6.29 11.25 13.03
N SER A 333 6.97 12.36 13.32
CA SER A 333 6.81 13.11 14.59
C SER A 333 6.36 14.56 14.42
N LEU A 334 6.54 15.18 13.24
CA LEU A 334 6.09 16.56 12.97
C LEU A 334 4.87 16.60 12.05
N ILE A 335 4.96 16.12 10.80
CA ILE A 335 3.83 16.09 9.84
C ILE A 335 2.62 15.35 10.42
N LYS A 336 2.84 14.16 10.99
CA LYS A 336 1.79 13.34 11.64
C LYS A 336 1.00 14.10 12.71
N TYR A 337 1.61 15.12 13.31
CA TYR A 337 1.05 15.93 14.39
C TYR A 337 1.03 17.43 14.03
N LYS A 338 0.85 17.78 12.75
CA LYS A 338 0.86 19.18 12.27
C LYS A 338 -0.18 20.08 12.95
N ASP A 339 -1.32 19.51 13.33
CA ASP A 339 -2.39 20.20 14.07
C ASP A 339 -1.91 20.82 15.39
N LEU A 340 -0.87 20.28 16.02
CA LEU A 340 -0.28 20.84 17.26
C LEU A 340 0.28 22.25 17.03
N TYR A 341 0.98 22.48 15.92
CA TYR A 341 1.49 23.80 15.56
C TYR A 341 0.36 24.71 15.07
N GLY A 342 -0.64 24.15 14.36
CA GLY A 342 -1.87 24.85 14.02
C GLY A 342 -2.54 25.46 15.26
N PHE A 343 -2.79 24.64 16.28
CA PHE A 343 -3.34 25.06 17.58
C PHE A 343 -2.45 26.09 18.29
N LEU A 344 -1.13 25.86 18.34
CA LEU A 344 -0.19 26.80 18.97
C LEU A 344 -0.20 28.17 18.28
N SER A 345 -0.25 28.20 16.94
CA SER A 345 -0.24 29.45 16.17
C SER A 345 -1.50 30.31 16.36
N LYS A 346 -2.67 29.68 16.60
CA LYS A 346 -3.93 30.36 16.91
C LYS A 346 -3.92 30.96 18.31
N ASN A 347 -3.49 30.19 19.32
CA ASN A 347 -3.61 30.57 20.72
C ASN A 347 -2.43 31.41 21.23
N HIS A 348 -1.21 31.21 20.69
CA HIS A 348 -0.01 31.92 21.16
C HIS A 348 1.03 32.13 20.01
N PRO A 349 0.80 33.10 19.11
CA PRO A 349 1.59 33.26 17.88
C PRO A 349 3.07 33.58 18.10
N ALA A 350 3.46 34.27 19.19
CA ALA A 350 4.87 34.61 19.45
C ALA A 350 5.74 33.36 19.66
N LEU A 351 5.33 32.47 20.58
CA LEU A 351 5.97 31.17 20.82
C LEU A 351 5.98 30.27 19.57
N ALA A 352 4.93 30.30 18.75
CA ALA A 352 4.94 29.60 17.46
C ALA A 352 6.04 30.14 16.52
N GLY A 353 6.22 31.47 16.48
CA GLY A 353 7.33 32.14 15.80
C GLY A 353 8.69 31.67 16.29
N GLU A 354 8.93 31.70 17.60
CA GLU A 354 10.18 31.24 18.24
C GLU A 354 10.51 29.78 17.91
N ILE A 355 9.53 28.88 18.00
CA ILE A 355 9.72 27.45 17.65
C ILE A 355 10.03 27.30 16.15
N SER A 356 9.37 28.06 15.28
CA SER A 356 9.67 28.03 13.84
C SER A 356 11.10 28.52 13.54
N GLN A 357 11.59 29.55 14.24
CA GLN A 357 12.97 30.03 14.09
C GLN A 357 13.99 29.05 14.69
N ALA A 358 13.65 28.39 15.80
CA ALA A 358 14.48 27.34 16.38
C ALA A 358 14.63 26.13 15.44
N TYR A 359 13.59 25.78 14.69
CA TYR A 359 13.65 24.80 13.61
C TYR A 359 14.55 25.29 12.46
N ILE A 360 14.32 26.49 11.91
CA ILE A 360 15.12 27.09 10.83
C ILE A 360 16.62 27.08 11.17
N ASN A 361 16.98 27.59 12.35
CA ASN A 361 18.37 27.63 12.82
C ASN A 361 18.98 26.22 12.99
N THR A 362 18.17 25.22 13.33
CA THR A 362 18.61 23.82 13.45
C THR A 362 18.85 23.19 12.09
N MET A 363 17.93 23.36 11.13
CA MET A 363 18.08 22.82 9.77
C MET A 363 19.21 23.50 9.00
N ARG A 364 19.39 24.82 9.18
CA ARG A 364 20.52 25.58 8.64
C ARG A 364 21.87 24.98 9.06
N TRP A 365 22.02 24.64 10.34
CA TRP A 365 23.22 23.96 10.85
C TRP A 365 23.35 22.52 10.33
N TYR A 366 22.25 21.75 10.34
CA TYR A 366 22.21 20.35 9.87
C TYR A 366 22.67 20.24 8.41
N TYR A 367 22.06 21.02 7.52
CA TYR A 367 22.40 21.00 6.10
C TYR A 367 23.81 21.55 5.84
N LEU A 368 24.22 22.65 6.48
CA LEU A 368 25.59 23.15 6.35
C LEU A 368 26.62 22.08 6.76
N SER A 369 26.41 21.39 7.90
CA SER A 369 27.30 20.34 8.39
C SER A 369 27.38 19.12 7.45
N ASN A 370 26.25 18.71 6.88
CA ASN A 370 26.18 17.56 5.98
C ASN A 370 26.75 17.89 4.58
N PHE A 371 26.37 19.03 3.99
CA PHE A 371 26.90 19.47 2.69
C PHE A 371 28.39 19.86 2.76
N THR A 372 28.91 20.34 3.89
CA THR A 372 30.36 20.56 4.07
C THR A 372 31.13 19.23 4.04
N ARG A 373 30.64 18.19 4.73
CA ARG A 373 31.24 16.84 4.63
C ARG A 373 31.09 16.25 3.22
N TYR A 374 29.96 16.47 2.57
CA TYR A 374 29.75 16.00 1.20
C TYR A 374 30.71 16.67 0.21
N HIS A 375 30.91 17.99 0.32
CA HIS A 375 31.89 18.74 -0.47
C HIS A 375 33.29 18.13 -0.33
N GLN A 376 33.73 17.91 0.92
CA GLN A 376 35.04 17.31 1.22
C GLN A 376 35.19 15.86 0.68
N ALA A 377 34.09 15.11 0.57
CA ALA A 377 34.10 13.78 -0.06
C ALA A 377 34.17 13.87 -1.60
N LEU A 378 33.46 14.84 -2.21
CA LEU A 378 33.51 15.09 -3.65
C LEU A 378 34.86 15.65 -4.11
N GLU A 379 35.54 16.47 -3.30
CA GLU A 379 36.90 16.96 -3.56
C GLU A 379 37.97 15.85 -3.65
N LYS A 380 37.70 14.67 -3.06
CA LYS A 380 38.60 13.50 -3.13
C LYS A 380 38.49 12.74 -4.46
N LEU A 381 37.39 12.93 -5.22
CA LEU A 381 37.20 12.27 -6.51
C LEU A 381 38.32 12.66 -7.49
N ARG A 382 38.86 11.66 -8.21
CA ARG A 382 39.85 11.89 -9.26
C ARG A 382 39.19 12.47 -10.51
N ILE A 383 39.16 13.78 -10.59
CA ILE A 383 38.74 14.56 -11.76
C ILE A 383 39.90 14.60 -12.77
N HIS A 384 39.59 14.50 -14.07
CA HIS A 384 40.58 14.79 -15.10
C HIS A 384 40.91 16.29 -15.15
N SER A 385 42.12 16.66 -14.72
CA SER A 385 42.62 18.04 -14.85
C SER A 385 43.08 18.29 -16.29
N ALA A 386 42.18 18.84 -17.12
CA ALA A 386 42.52 19.31 -18.46
C ALA A 386 43.56 20.45 -18.36
N GLU A 387 44.81 20.15 -18.71
CA GLU A 387 45.90 21.14 -18.67
C GLU A 387 45.83 22.12 -19.85
N ARG A 388 46.65 23.17 -19.80
CA ARG A 388 46.81 24.17 -20.86
C ARG A 388 47.23 23.59 -22.23
N ASN A 389 47.62 22.31 -22.28
CA ASN A 389 47.97 21.58 -23.49
C ASN A 389 46.79 20.92 -24.23
N ASP A 390 45.61 20.73 -23.59
CA ASP A 390 44.42 20.13 -24.24
C ASP A 390 43.60 21.13 -25.08
N LEU A 391 44.30 22.07 -25.73
CA LEU A 391 43.71 22.95 -26.73
C LEU A 391 43.78 22.28 -28.11
N LEU A 392 42.88 22.65 -29.04
CA LEU A 392 42.76 21.98 -30.35
C LEU A 392 44.10 21.95 -31.12
N GLY A 393 44.85 23.06 -31.09
CA GLY A 393 46.17 23.18 -31.71
C GLY A 393 47.36 22.76 -30.83
N GLY A 394 47.14 22.01 -29.74
CA GLY A 394 48.21 21.47 -28.89
C GLY A 394 48.92 20.25 -29.50
N ASP A 395 50.24 20.18 -29.32
CA ASP A 395 51.09 19.08 -29.83
C ASP A 395 50.87 17.79 -29.01
N PRO A 396 50.37 16.69 -29.61
CA PRO A 396 50.16 15.42 -28.90
C PRO A 396 51.45 14.75 -28.40
N SER A 397 52.63 15.14 -28.89
CA SER A 397 53.91 14.61 -28.42
C SER A 397 54.37 15.20 -27.08
N ALA A 398 53.92 16.42 -26.74
CA ALA A 398 54.30 17.11 -25.51
C ALA A 398 53.84 16.37 -24.23
N GLN A 399 52.71 15.64 -24.29
CA GLN A 399 52.24 14.78 -23.20
C GLN A 399 53.20 13.60 -22.87
N ARG A 400 54.13 13.24 -23.77
CA ARG A 400 55.10 12.15 -23.50
C ARG A 400 56.29 12.57 -22.63
N GLY A 401 56.47 13.87 -22.36
CA GLY A 401 57.66 14.40 -21.70
C GLY A 401 57.72 14.29 -20.17
N SER A 402 56.61 13.97 -19.49
CA SER A 402 56.48 14.21 -18.03
C SER A 402 56.68 12.99 -17.11
N ASN A 403 56.61 11.75 -17.62
CA ASN A 403 56.70 10.53 -16.78
C ASN A 403 57.82 9.58 -17.21
N ILE A 404 58.86 9.46 -16.38
CA ILE A 404 60.11 8.70 -16.64
C ILE A 404 59.96 7.20 -16.26
N PHE A 405 58.74 6.65 -16.23
CA PHE A 405 58.50 5.24 -15.86
C PHE A 405 57.69 4.46 -16.92
N PRO A 406 58.28 3.44 -17.58
CA PRO A 406 57.60 2.64 -18.59
C PRO A 406 56.76 1.54 -17.93
N GLY A 407 55.56 1.88 -17.47
CA GLY A 407 54.69 0.91 -16.78
C GLY A 407 53.19 1.23 -16.68
N GLY A 408 52.71 2.38 -17.14
CA GLY A 408 51.31 2.80 -16.96
C GLY A 408 50.66 3.33 -18.24
N ARG A 409 50.06 2.45 -19.04
CA ARG A 409 49.05 2.84 -20.06
C ARG A 409 47.70 3.00 -19.36
N ASN A 410 47.40 4.20 -18.84
CA ASN A 410 46.04 4.53 -18.41
C ASN A 410 45.09 4.56 -19.63
N PRO A 411 43.88 4.00 -19.55
CA PRO A 411 42.95 3.99 -20.67
C PRO A 411 42.34 5.39 -20.92
N THR A 412 42.95 6.12 -21.87
CA THR A 412 42.32 7.08 -22.80
C THR A 412 41.04 7.80 -22.32
N TYR A 413 41.23 8.88 -21.56
CA TYR A 413 40.26 9.98 -21.53
C TYR A 413 40.54 10.87 -22.75
N ASP A 414 39.56 11.10 -23.62
CA ASP A 414 39.65 12.01 -24.77
C ASP A 414 38.80 13.26 -24.48
N PRO A 415 39.41 14.44 -24.22
CA PRO A 415 38.68 15.68 -23.94
C PRO A 415 37.75 16.13 -25.07
N PHE A 416 37.98 15.68 -26.31
CA PHE A 416 37.23 16.13 -27.49
C PHE A 416 36.09 15.18 -27.90
N ALA A 417 35.95 14.02 -27.25
CA ALA A 417 34.91 13.04 -27.54
C ALA A 417 33.88 12.95 -26.39
N LEU A 418 32.59 13.02 -26.71
CA LEU A 418 31.52 12.85 -25.72
C LEU A 418 31.53 11.48 -25.06
N GLY A 419 31.70 10.40 -25.84
CA GLY A 419 31.72 9.02 -25.34
C GLY A 419 30.60 8.74 -24.32
N ARG A 420 30.98 8.18 -23.17
CA ARG A 420 30.07 7.88 -22.03
C ARG A 420 29.66 9.10 -21.19
N ARG A 421 30.17 10.31 -21.49
CA ARG A 421 29.83 11.54 -20.75
C ARG A 421 28.42 12.02 -21.07
N MET A 422 27.94 11.76 -22.29
CA MET A 422 26.55 12.03 -22.69
C MET A 422 25.53 11.21 -21.87
N ASP A 423 25.91 10.02 -21.42
CA ASP A 423 25.04 9.17 -20.59
C ASP A 423 24.68 9.85 -19.26
N ILE A 424 25.45 10.85 -18.80
CA ILE A 424 25.19 11.60 -17.57
C ILE A 424 23.93 12.49 -17.69
N LEU A 425 23.61 12.95 -18.90
CA LEU A 425 22.35 13.65 -19.22
C LEU A 425 21.20 12.67 -19.45
N LYS A 426 21.45 11.55 -20.14
CA LYS A 426 20.43 10.54 -20.48
C LYS A 426 20.07 9.58 -19.34
N SER A 427 20.90 9.52 -18.30
CA SER A 427 20.74 8.63 -17.16
C SER A 427 19.59 9.08 -16.26
N THR A 428 18.50 8.33 -16.33
CA THR A 428 17.33 8.35 -15.41
C THR A 428 17.67 8.01 -13.95
N ASN A 429 18.95 7.77 -13.61
CA ASN A 429 19.38 7.61 -12.22
C ASN A 429 19.29 8.94 -11.46
N HIS A 430 18.11 9.21 -10.88
CA HIS A 430 17.84 10.37 -10.01
C HIS A 430 18.57 10.32 -8.65
N THR A 431 19.52 9.42 -8.42
CA THR A 431 20.24 9.34 -7.13
C THR A 431 21.67 9.87 -7.22
N ALA A 432 22.00 10.84 -6.39
CA ALA A 432 23.36 11.40 -6.28
C ALA A 432 24.30 10.47 -5.50
N LEU A 433 25.56 10.38 -5.94
CA LEU A 433 26.60 9.50 -5.42
C LEU A 433 26.71 9.58 -3.87
N PRO A 434 26.64 8.46 -3.13
CA PRO A 434 26.87 8.41 -1.69
C PRO A 434 28.26 8.93 -1.28
N SER A 435 28.35 9.59 -0.13
CA SER A 435 29.62 10.13 0.39
C SER A 435 30.68 9.04 0.57
N TYR A 436 30.28 7.83 1.00
CA TYR A 436 31.17 6.68 1.19
C TYR A 436 31.82 6.20 -0.12
N LEU A 437 31.03 6.04 -1.19
CA LEU A 437 31.54 5.61 -2.50
C LEU A 437 32.46 6.65 -3.14
N ALA A 438 32.25 7.95 -2.86
CA ALA A 438 33.17 9.00 -3.29
C ALA A 438 34.56 8.88 -2.61
N GLU A 439 34.61 8.46 -1.34
CA GLU A 439 35.85 8.23 -0.61
C GLU A 439 36.53 6.90 -0.99
N GLU A 440 35.78 5.80 -1.15
CA GLU A 440 36.33 4.49 -1.56
C GLU A 440 36.99 4.51 -2.94
N ASN A 441 36.41 5.24 -3.91
CA ASN A 441 37.01 5.40 -5.23
C ASN A 441 38.42 6.05 -5.19
N SER A 442 38.78 6.69 -4.08
CA SER A 442 40.13 7.22 -3.84
C SER A 442 41.07 6.17 -3.22
N SER A 443 40.55 5.32 -2.33
CA SER A 443 41.33 4.42 -1.47
C SER A 443 41.93 3.22 -2.19
N HIS A 444 41.35 2.81 -3.33
CA HIS A 444 41.82 1.73 -4.20
C HIS A 444 43.25 1.91 -4.76
N THR A 445 43.93 3.01 -4.45
CA THR A 445 45.29 3.32 -4.92
C THR A 445 46.40 3.16 -3.87
N ASN A 446 46.06 2.85 -2.60
CA ASN A 446 47.02 2.69 -1.50
C ASN A 446 47.19 1.25 -0.99
N ILE A 447 46.69 0.25 -1.73
CA ILE A 447 46.91 -1.17 -1.40
C ILE A 447 48.08 -1.72 -2.24
N ASN A 448 49.14 -2.14 -1.54
CA ASN A 448 50.32 -2.91 -1.97
C ASN A 448 50.51 -3.16 -3.49
N PRO A 449 51.61 -2.68 -4.11
CA PRO A 449 51.88 -2.86 -5.55
C PRO A 449 52.18 -4.31 -5.98
N ASN A 450 52.19 -5.27 -5.04
CA ASN A 450 52.47 -6.68 -5.27
C ASN A 450 51.23 -7.61 -5.15
N ILE A 451 50.02 -7.06 -4.96
CA ILE A 451 48.79 -7.86 -4.99
C ILE A 451 48.12 -7.66 -6.36
N ASN A 452 48.16 -8.72 -7.18
CA ASN A 452 47.66 -8.70 -8.55
C ASN A 452 46.12 -8.79 -8.56
N ILE A 453 45.45 -7.68 -8.29
CA ILE A 453 43.99 -7.55 -8.40
C ILE A 453 43.61 -7.58 -9.90
N ASN A 454 42.49 -8.23 -10.22
CA ASN A 454 42.00 -8.47 -11.59
C ASN A 454 42.16 -7.26 -12.54
N PRO A 455 42.66 -7.45 -13.78
CA PRO A 455 42.89 -6.36 -14.74
C PRO A 455 41.61 -5.71 -15.32
N LYS A 456 40.43 -5.99 -14.75
CA LYS A 456 39.12 -5.48 -15.19
C LYS A 456 38.61 -4.25 -14.42
N THR A 457 39.14 -3.96 -13.24
CA THR A 457 38.77 -2.78 -12.43
C THR A 457 39.84 -1.70 -12.51
N GLN A 458 39.92 -1.06 -13.69
CA GLN A 458 40.68 0.19 -13.84
C GLN A 458 39.97 1.32 -13.08
N PRO A 459 40.71 2.24 -12.42
CA PRO A 459 40.08 3.37 -11.74
C PRO A 459 39.38 4.27 -12.76
N ILE A 460 38.07 4.47 -12.58
CA ILE A 460 37.26 5.31 -13.46
C ILE A 460 37.66 6.77 -13.22
N VAL A 461 38.25 7.42 -14.22
CA VAL A 461 38.53 8.86 -14.20
C VAL A 461 37.23 9.58 -14.53
N HIS A 462 36.81 10.50 -13.65
CA HIS A 462 35.56 11.24 -13.80
C HIS A 462 35.79 12.59 -14.49
N GLY A 463 34.83 12.99 -15.34
CA GLY A 463 34.74 14.36 -15.87
C GLY A 463 34.19 15.34 -14.83
N LEU A 464 34.46 16.64 -15.03
CA LEU A 464 34.07 17.72 -14.10
C LEU A 464 32.55 17.82 -13.87
N GLU A 465 31.74 17.34 -14.81
CA GLU A 465 30.29 17.22 -14.72
C GLU A 465 29.82 16.24 -13.62
N THR A 466 30.66 15.29 -13.20
CA THR A 466 30.31 14.27 -12.20
C THR A 466 30.15 14.86 -10.79
N PRO A 467 31.14 15.55 -10.18
CA PRO A 467 30.94 16.22 -8.89
C PRO A 467 29.87 17.32 -8.99
N PHE A 468 29.82 18.06 -10.10
CA PHE A 468 28.79 19.09 -10.31
C PHE A 468 27.36 18.53 -10.29
N ARG A 469 27.08 17.45 -11.04
CA ARG A 469 25.77 16.78 -11.03
C ARG A 469 25.42 16.28 -9.64
N ASN A 470 26.35 15.57 -8.99
CA ASN A 470 26.08 14.92 -7.71
C ASN A 470 25.83 15.93 -6.57
N PHE A 471 26.52 17.08 -6.55
CA PHE A 471 26.23 18.14 -5.59
C PHE A 471 24.87 18.81 -5.85
N ASN A 472 24.57 19.20 -7.09
CA ASN A 472 23.36 19.97 -7.41
C ASN A 472 22.08 19.12 -7.38
N LEU A 473 22.12 17.87 -7.86
CA LEU A 473 21.01 16.92 -7.76
C LEU A 473 20.63 16.69 -6.28
N ALA A 474 21.63 16.44 -5.44
CA ALA A 474 21.44 16.35 -4.00
C ALA A 474 20.81 17.63 -3.42
N LEU A 475 21.34 18.80 -3.76
CA LEU A 475 20.81 20.08 -3.28
C LEU A 475 19.32 20.26 -3.62
N ILE A 476 18.93 19.97 -4.86
CA ILE A 476 17.56 20.13 -5.36
C ILE A 476 16.59 19.16 -4.69
N ASP A 477 16.99 17.90 -4.48
CA ASP A 477 16.15 16.92 -3.80
C ASP A 477 15.85 17.31 -2.34
N ASN A 478 16.86 17.83 -1.61
CA ASN A 478 16.64 18.28 -0.23
C ASN A 478 15.86 19.59 -0.14
N ILE A 479 16.11 20.56 -1.03
CA ILE A 479 15.32 21.79 -1.09
C ILE A 479 13.86 21.48 -1.44
N SER A 480 13.62 20.52 -2.35
CA SER A 480 12.27 20.06 -2.67
C SER A 480 11.57 19.49 -1.44
N ALA A 481 12.24 18.57 -0.72
CA ALA A 481 11.70 17.93 0.47
C ALA A 481 11.42 18.92 1.61
N GLU A 482 12.35 19.84 1.90
CA GLU A 482 12.17 20.88 2.92
C GLU A 482 11.12 21.90 2.52
N TYR A 483 11.01 22.28 1.24
CA TYR A 483 9.98 23.21 0.80
C TYR A 483 8.58 22.60 0.94
N SER A 484 8.41 21.32 0.58
CA SER A 484 7.18 20.57 0.84
C SER A 484 6.90 20.48 2.35
N PHE A 485 7.90 20.11 3.17
CA PHE A 485 7.75 20.01 4.62
C PHE A 485 7.36 21.35 5.27
N VAL A 486 8.08 22.43 4.96
CA VAL A 486 7.83 23.76 5.53
C VAL A 486 6.45 24.28 5.10
N THR A 487 6.05 24.00 3.86
CA THR A 487 4.71 24.34 3.38
C THR A 487 3.63 23.54 4.10
N GLU A 488 3.78 22.22 4.29
CA GLU A 488 2.77 21.42 4.99
C GLU A 488 2.70 21.71 6.50
N MET A 489 3.85 21.90 7.15
CA MET A 489 3.97 22.04 8.61
C MET A 489 3.68 23.46 9.10
N PHE A 490 4.14 24.48 8.38
CA PHE A 490 4.11 25.88 8.85
C PHE A 490 3.13 26.78 8.09
N ALA A 491 2.60 26.38 6.92
CA ALA A 491 1.57 27.17 6.23
C ALA A 491 0.20 26.96 6.88
N THR A 492 -0.08 27.75 7.91
CA THR A 492 -1.45 27.90 8.42
C THR A 492 -2.27 28.80 7.50
N LYS A 493 -3.60 28.73 7.57
CA LYS A 493 -4.56 29.45 6.69
C LYS A 493 -4.34 30.97 6.59
N THR A 494 -3.52 31.56 7.46
CA THR A 494 -3.23 32.99 7.56
C THR A 494 -1.81 33.37 7.10
N GLN A 495 -0.90 32.41 6.86
CA GLN A 495 0.48 32.69 6.45
C GLN A 495 0.64 32.58 4.92
N SER A 496 1.17 33.65 4.30
CA SER A 496 1.40 33.71 2.85
C SER A 496 2.54 32.79 2.42
N LEU A 497 2.39 32.14 1.26
CA LEU A 497 3.41 31.26 0.64
C LEU A 497 4.81 31.89 0.57
N HIS A 498 4.89 33.21 0.38
CA HIS A 498 6.16 33.96 0.35
C HIS A 498 6.95 33.86 1.67
N THR A 499 6.30 33.73 2.83
CA THR A 499 7.01 33.60 4.11
C THR A 499 7.63 32.22 4.25
N SER A 500 6.95 31.16 3.79
CA SER A 500 7.50 29.80 3.70
C SER A 500 8.73 29.76 2.77
N SER A 501 8.64 30.36 1.58
CA SER A 501 9.79 30.45 0.66
C SER A 501 10.99 31.15 1.30
N ARG A 502 10.77 32.31 1.95
CA ARG A 502 11.84 33.06 2.64
C ARG A 502 12.53 32.24 3.73
N ARG A 503 11.76 31.46 4.51
CA ARG A 503 12.31 30.57 5.55
C ARG A 503 13.22 29.49 4.97
N VAL A 504 12.85 28.88 3.84
CA VAL A 504 13.69 27.85 3.19
C VAL A 504 14.95 28.48 2.58
N ILE A 505 14.87 29.68 1.98
CA ILE A 505 16.07 30.43 1.54
C ILE A 505 17.02 30.63 2.74
N GLU A 506 16.53 31.07 3.89
CA GLU A 506 17.34 31.29 5.09
C GLU A 506 18.02 30.01 5.62
N MET A 507 17.39 28.84 5.46
CA MET A 507 18.00 27.54 5.79
C MET A 507 19.14 27.18 4.83
N PHE A 508 18.94 27.36 3.52
CA PHE A 508 19.87 26.89 2.49
C PHE A 508 20.91 27.92 2.03
N GLU A 509 20.80 29.20 2.44
CA GLU A 509 21.77 30.27 2.13
C GLU A 509 23.26 29.84 2.28
N PRO A 510 23.69 29.17 3.38
CA PRO A 510 25.08 28.71 3.49
C PRO A 510 25.44 27.59 2.51
N VAL A 511 24.47 26.77 2.10
CA VAL A 511 24.65 25.66 1.17
C VAL A 511 24.70 26.16 -0.28
N PHE A 512 23.92 27.19 -0.62
CA PHE A 512 24.04 27.91 -1.89
C PHE A 512 25.45 28.53 -2.05
N ALA A 513 26.00 29.11 -0.98
CA ALA A 513 27.37 29.61 -0.99
C ALA A 513 28.42 28.49 -1.22
N LEU A 514 28.23 27.30 -0.63
CA LEU A 514 29.07 26.13 -0.92
C LEU A 514 28.95 25.68 -2.38
N GLY A 515 27.74 25.62 -2.94
CA GLY A 515 27.51 25.23 -4.34
C GLY A 515 28.14 26.18 -5.36
N HIS A 516 28.04 27.49 -5.12
CA HIS A 516 28.76 28.50 -5.90
C HIS A 516 30.28 28.34 -5.79
N THR A 517 30.80 28.07 -4.58
CA THR A 517 32.25 27.88 -4.34
C THR A 517 32.78 26.63 -5.05
N LEU A 518 32.09 25.50 -4.94
CA LEU A 518 32.41 24.26 -5.63
C LEU A 518 32.42 24.46 -7.15
N THR A 519 31.36 25.06 -7.69
CA THR A 519 31.23 25.28 -9.13
C THR A 519 32.34 26.18 -9.65
N LYS A 520 32.66 27.26 -8.93
CA LYS A 520 33.80 28.13 -9.24
C LYS A 520 35.12 27.37 -9.22
N HIS A 521 35.38 26.56 -8.20
CA HIS A 521 36.59 25.75 -8.10
C HIS A 521 36.76 24.76 -9.27
N LEU A 522 35.67 24.10 -9.69
CA LEU A 522 35.67 23.17 -10.82
C LEU A 522 35.94 23.83 -12.17
N ILE A 523 35.48 25.08 -12.37
CA ILE A 523 35.59 25.76 -13.68
C ILE A 523 36.81 26.68 -13.81
N ASP A 524 37.32 27.27 -12.72
CA ASP A 524 38.39 28.28 -12.77
C ASP A 524 39.69 27.71 -13.38
N THR A 525 40.00 26.44 -13.13
CA THR A 525 41.21 25.76 -13.61
C THR A 525 41.01 24.95 -14.90
N SER A 526 39.76 24.63 -15.29
CA SER A 526 39.48 23.72 -16.41
C SER A 526 39.51 24.40 -17.79
N THR A 527 40.09 23.72 -18.77
CA THR A 527 40.01 24.03 -20.22
C THR A 527 39.03 23.13 -20.98
N ASP A 528 38.33 22.22 -20.30
CA ASP A 528 37.38 21.30 -20.93
C ASP A 528 36.03 21.99 -21.24
N CYS A 529 35.90 22.43 -22.49
CA CYS A 529 34.70 23.09 -23.01
C CYS A 529 33.45 22.18 -23.00
N LEU A 530 33.59 20.88 -23.33
CA LEU A 530 32.46 19.95 -23.36
C LEU A 530 31.94 19.67 -21.95
N GLY A 531 32.84 19.57 -20.96
CA GLY A 531 32.47 19.45 -19.54
C GLY A 531 31.73 20.68 -19.01
N ILE A 532 32.18 21.89 -19.37
CA ILE A 532 31.48 23.12 -18.97
C ILE A 532 30.09 23.19 -19.63
N LEU A 533 29.97 22.83 -20.91
CA LEU A 533 28.68 22.79 -21.61
C LEU A 533 27.75 21.71 -21.03
N LEU A 534 28.27 20.54 -20.64
CA LEU A 534 27.53 19.53 -19.88
C LEU A 534 27.00 20.09 -18.55
N CYS A 535 27.81 20.86 -17.81
CA CYS A 535 27.35 21.55 -16.60
C CYS A 535 26.24 22.58 -16.87
N VAL A 536 26.31 23.32 -17.99
CA VAL A 536 25.22 24.22 -18.41
C VAL A 536 23.93 23.43 -18.67
N ARG A 537 23.99 22.32 -19.43
CA ARG A 537 22.82 21.47 -19.70
C ARG A 537 22.26 20.83 -18.43
N LEU A 538 23.11 20.36 -17.53
CA LEU A 538 22.70 19.88 -16.20
C LEU A 538 22.00 20.98 -15.41
N ASN A 539 22.51 22.22 -15.40
CA ASN A 539 21.88 23.35 -14.70
C ASN A 539 20.54 23.76 -15.32
N GLN A 540 20.38 23.66 -16.64
CA GLN A 540 19.10 23.83 -17.34
C GLN A 540 18.10 22.71 -16.98
N HIS A 541 18.53 21.45 -16.95
CA HIS A 541 17.71 20.33 -16.50
C HIS A 541 17.26 20.51 -15.05
N PHE A 542 18.16 20.94 -14.17
CA PHE A 542 17.87 21.29 -12.78
C PHE A 542 16.87 22.43 -12.63
N ALA A 543 16.95 23.46 -13.48
CA ALA A 543 15.93 24.53 -13.55
C ALA A 543 14.54 23.95 -13.91
N PHE A 544 14.50 23.08 -14.92
CA PHE A 544 13.26 22.42 -15.35
C PHE A 544 12.70 21.47 -14.29
N GLU A 545 13.54 20.73 -13.57
CA GLU A 545 13.10 19.89 -12.44
C GLU A 545 12.49 20.74 -11.31
N LEU A 546 13.09 21.88 -10.94
CA LEU A 546 12.55 22.79 -9.93
C LEU A 546 11.19 23.38 -10.36
N GLN A 547 11.06 23.78 -11.63
CA GLN A 547 9.80 24.26 -12.20
C GLN A 547 8.72 23.16 -12.21
N ARG A 548 9.06 21.94 -12.65
CA ARG A 548 8.17 20.77 -12.63
C ARG A 548 7.71 20.42 -11.20
N ARG A 549 8.60 20.53 -10.22
CA ARG A 549 8.32 20.33 -8.79
C ARG A 549 7.62 21.54 -8.13
N LYS A 550 7.47 22.67 -8.85
CA LYS A 550 6.87 23.94 -8.38
C LYS A 550 7.60 24.56 -7.17
N VAL A 551 8.93 24.53 -7.17
CA VAL A 551 9.79 25.01 -6.05
C VAL A 551 10.57 26.28 -6.47
N PRO A 552 10.03 27.50 -6.25
CA PRO A 552 10.65 28.76 -6.70
C PRO A 552 11.84 29.22 -5.84
N VAL A 553 12.20 28.44 -4.81
CA VAL A 553 13.19 28.82 -3.79
C VAL A 553 14.62 28.86 -4.35
N ALA A 554 14.94 27.98 -5.31
CA ALA A 554 16.30 27.79 -5.82
C ALA A 554 16.58 28.50 -7.16
N ASP A 555 15.60 29.19 -7.75
CA ASP A 555 15.76 29.86 -9.05
C ASP A 555 16.91 30.89 -9.04
N SER A 556 17.07 31.61 -7.93
CA SER A 556 18.18 32.58 -7.76
C SER A 556 19.55 31.89 -7.75
N TYR A 557 19.67 30.71 -7.14
CA TYR A 557 20.90 29.91 -7.13
C TYR A 557 21.21 29.35 -8.52
N VAL A 558 20.23 28.77 -9.21
CA VAL A 558 20.39 28.25 -10.58
C VAL A 558 20.83 29.37 -11.54
N ASN A 559 20.27 30.57 -11.40
CA ASN A 559 20.69 31.74 -12.17
C ASN A 559 22.11 32.21 -11.80
N GLY A 560 22.48 32.19 -10.51
CA GLY A 560 23.85 32.46 -10.05
C GLY A 560 24.88 31.51 -10.67
N ILE A 561 24.55 30.21 -10.74
CA ILE A 561 25.37 29.20 -11.41
C ILE A 561 25.47 29.46 -12.93
N ASN A 562 24.37 29.82 -13.61
CA ASN A 562 24.40 30.21 -15.02
C ASN A 562 25.33 31.41 -15.29
N MET A 563 25.35 32.41 -14.40
CA MET A 563 26.24 33.57 -14.51
C MET A 563 27.73 33.23 -14.30
N LEU A 564 28.06 32.08 -13.72
CA LEU A 564 29.44 31.57 -13.63
C LEU A 564 29.82 30.73 -14.85
N LEU A 565 28.92 29.85 -15.32
CA LEU A 565 29.22 28.90 -16.39
C LEU A 565 29.34 29.56 -17.77
N TRP A 566 28.41 30.44 -18.15
CA TRP A 566 28.37 31.01 -19.50
C TRP A 566 29.58 31.87 -19.88
N PRO A 567 30.05 32.84 -19.05
CA PRO A 567 31.26 33.60 -19.37
C PRO A 567 32.51 32.72 -19.43
N ARG A 568 32.58 31.67 -18.62
CA ARG A 568 33.71 30.74 -18.64
C ARG A 568 33.71 29.86 -19.89
N PHE A 569 32.55 29.38 -20.34
CA PHE A 569 32.40 28.68 -21.63
C PHE A 569 32.92 29.54 -22.80
N GLN A 570 32.48 30.80 -22.88
CA GLN A 570 32.93 31.72 -23.93
C GLN A 570 34.46 31.93 -23.90
N MET A 571 35.04 32.17 -22.72
CA MET A 571 36.50 32.33 -22.58
C MET A 571 37.27 31.07 -23.02
N VAL A 572 36.78 29.86 -22.71
CA VAL A 572 37.41 28.61 -23.14
C VAL A 572 37.29 28.42 -24.66
N MET A 573 36.14 28.74 -25.26
CA MET A 573 35.96 28.74 -26.73
C MET A 573 36.90 29.73 -27.44
N ASP A 574 37.11 30.91 -26.86
CA ASP A 574 38.07 31.89 -27.38
C ASP A 574 39.53 31.42 -27.22
N LEU A 575 39.87 30.66 -26.16
CA LEU A 575 41.18 30.00 -26.03
C LEU A 575 41.41 28.91 -27.09
N HIS A 576 40.38 28.11 -27.43
CA HIS A 576 40.46 27.16 -28.55
C HIS A 576 40.63 27.89 -29.89
N THR A 577 39.90 28.99 -30.10
CA THR A 577 40.00 29.83 -31.31
C THR A 577 41.40 30.43 -31.46
N GLU A 578 41.97 30.96 -30.37
CA GLU A 578 43.32 31.52 -30.34
C GLU A 578 44.41 30.44 -30.51
N SER A 579 44.17 29.20 -30.05
CA SER A 579 45.05 28.07 -30.33
C SER A 579 45.13 27.76 -31.83
N ILE A 580 43.99 27.75 -32.53
CA ILE A 580 43.94 27.58 -34.00
C ILE A 580 44.66 28.72 -34.72
N LYS A 581 44.45 29.98 -34.28
CA LYS A 581 45.16 31.16 -34.83
C LYS A 581 46.69 31.03 -34.72
N ARG A 582 47.22 30.57 -33.59
CA ARG A 582 48.67 30.35 -33.41
C ARG A 582 49.22 29.30 -34.37
N VAL A 583 48.51 28.19 -34.58
CA VAL A 583 48.90 27.16 -35.58
C VAL A 583 48.85 27.73 -37.00
N ALA A 584 47.82 28.52 -37.33
CA ALA A 584 47.71 29.20 -38.63
C ALA A 584 48.83 30.22 -38.87
N ALA A 585 49.29 30.92 -37.83
CA ALA A 585 50.41 31.85 -37.90
C ALA A 585 51.76 31.11 -38.07
N ALA A 586 52.02 30.07 -37.28
CA ALA A 586 53.25 29.26 -37.38
C ALA A 586 53.41 28.58 -38.75
N THR A 587 52.29 28.17 -39.37
CA THR A 587 52.27 27.62 -40.74
C THR A 587 52.65 28.66 -41.81
N SER A 588 52.47 29.96 -41.52
CA SER A 588 52.72 31.04 -42.49
C SER A 588 54.15 31.60 -42.46
N THR A 589 54.89 31.45 -41.36
CA THR A 589 56.23 32.03 -41.18
C THR A 589 57.36 31.16 -41.71
N HIS A 590 57.24 29.82 -41.69
CA HIS A 590 58.26 28.90 -42.17
C HIS A 590 58.12 28.52 -43.65
N GLY A 591 58.14 29.54 -44.51
CA GLY A 591 58.08 29.41 -45.96
C GLY A 591 59.38 28.96 -46.64
N SER A 592 60.10 27.95 -46.12
CA SER A 592 61.04 27.11 -46.90
C SER A 592 61.77 26.01 -46.09
N SER A 593 61.86 24.82 -46.69
CA SER A 593 62.98 23.86 -46.58
C SER A 593 63.24 22.97 -45.34
N SER A 594 62.57 23.09 -44.18
CA SER A 594 62.96 22.25 -43.01
C SER A 594 61.87 21.71 -42.06
N THR A 595 60.62 21.50 -42.50
CA THR A 595 59.52 21.00 -41.63
C THR A 595 59.17 19.51 -41.79
N GLY A 596 60.04 18.71 -42.41
CA GLY A 596 59.85 17.26 -42.59
C GLY A 596 59.79 16.43 -41.30
N SER A 597 60.04 17.02 -40.12
CA SER A 597 60.06 16.33 -38.82
C SER A 597 58.84 16.60 -37.92
N ALA A 598 57.92 17.49 -38.30
CA ALA A 598 56.71 17.82 -37.52
C ALA A 598 55.41 17.24 -38.11
N LEU A 599 55.44 16.82 -39.38
CA LEU A 599 54.28 16.30 -40.12
C LEU A 599 54.27 14.76 -40.29
N SER A 600 55.22 14.05 -39.68
CA SER A 600 55.50 12.63 -39.98
C SER A 600 55.20 11.63 -38.85
N LEU A 601 54.42 12.00 -37.83
CA LEU A 601 54.25 11.20 -36.60
C LEU A 601 52.79 10.99 -36.14
N SER A 602 51.95 10.32 -36.94
CA SER A 602 50.78 9.55 -36.42
C SER A 602 50.06 8.68 -37.48
N LEU A 603 50.70 7.63 -37.99
CA LEU A 603 50.01 6.51 -38.67
C LEU A 603 50.58 5.16 -38.22
N SER A 604 50.50 4.90 -36.91
CA SER A 604 50.90 3.61 -36.32
C SER A 604 50.21 3.33 -34.98
N ASP A 605 48.88 3.16 -34.97
CA ASP A 605 48.23 2.28 -33.98
C ASP A 605 46.94 1.69 -34.57
N SER A 606 47.07 0.52 -35.20
CA SER A 606 45.99 -0.37 -35.61
C SER A 606 46.52 -1.79 -35.56
N THR A 607 46.10 -2.53 -34.52
CA THR A 607 46.59 -3.86 -34.17
C THR A 607 46.44 -4.89 -35.30
N ASN A 608 47.55 -5.37 -35.87
CA ASN A 608 47.57 -6.66 -36.56
C ASN A 608 48.95 -7.33 -36.54
N THR A 609 49.19 -8.22 -35.57
CA THR A 609 50.45 -8.97 -35.44
C THR A 609 50.43 -10.24 -36.30
N ASN A 610 50.61 -10.10 -37.62
CA ASN A 610 51.32 -11.10 -38.45
C ASN A 610 51.42 -10.70 -39.94
N LYS A 611 52.64 -10.37 -40.40
CA LYS A 611 53.32 -11.03 -41.54
C LYS A 611 54.69 -10.39 -41.82
N GLN A 612 55.71 -11.24 -41.95
CA GLN A 612 57.00 -10.85 -42.52
C GLN A 612 56.88 -10.75 -44.04
N SER A 613 57.38 -9.67 -44.66
CA SER A 613 58.01 -9.74 -45.99
C SER A 613 58.72 -8.43 -46.38
N SER A 614 60.00 -8.58 -46.72
CA SER A 614 60.78 -7.78 -47.70
C SER A 614 60.79 -6.24 -47.61
N SER A 615 61.97 -5.72 -47.28
CA SER A 615 62.44 -4.39 -47.65
C SER A 615 62.52 -4.19 -49.17
N PHE A 616 61.94 -3.11 -49.69
CA PHE A 616 62.50 -2.39 -50.84
C PHE A 616 62.20 -0.89 -50.72
N SER A 617 63.19 -0.07 -51.04
CA SER A 617 63.14 1.38 -50.84
C SER A 617 62.61 2.12 -52.07
N SER A 618 61.67 3.04 -51.87
CA SER A 618 61.44 4.14 -52.81
C SER A 618 61.09 5.43 -52.05
N ALA A 619 62.02 6.38 -52.05
CA ALA A 619 61.74 7.73 -51.60
C ALA A 619 60.84 8.44 -52.63
N SER A 620 59.54 8.47 -52.37
CA SER A 620 58.58 9.30 -53.09
C SER A 620 57.89 10.22 -52.10
N SER A 621 58.02 11.53 -52.30
CA SER A 621 57.30 12.55 -51.55
C SER A 621 55.80 12.32 -51.63
N ALA A 622 55.22 11.74 -50.59
CA ALA A 622 53.79 11.47 -50.51
C ALA A 622 53.05 12.81 -50.34
N SER A 623 52.51 13.34 -51.44
CA SER A 623 51.49 14.39 -51.45
C SER A 623 50.24 13.84 -50.75
N SER A 624 50.22 13.95 -49.42
CA SER A 624 49.21 13.28 -48.62
C SER A 624 47.86 13.96 -48.80
N SER A 625 47.00 13.35 -49.61
CA SER A 625 45.58 13.70 -49.72
C SER A 625 44.78 13.26 -48.48
N ALA A 626 45.42 12.70 -47.46
CA ALA A 626 44.76 12.29 -46.22
C ALA A 626 44.30 13.51 -45.39
N PRO A 627 43.22 13.38 -44.62
CA PRO A 627 42.80 14.42 -43.67
C PRO A 627 43.90 14.72 -42.64
N HIS A 628 44.00 15.98 -42.23
CA HIS A 628 44.89 16.40 -41.17
C HIS A 628 44.34 15.96 -39.80
N PHE A 629 45.19 15.55 -38.84
CA PHE A 629 44.73 15.06 -37.53
C PHE A 629 43.84 16.08 -36.78
N LEU A 630 44.14 17.37 -36.94
CA LEU A 630 43.35 18.47 -36.38
C LEU A 630 41.90 18.48 -36.91
N THR A 631 41.66 18.03 -38.14
CA THR A 631 40.33 17.95 -38.75
C THR A 631 39.48 16.88 -38.07
N GLN A 632 40.09 15.75 -37.66
CA GLN A 632 39.40 14.73 -36.88
C GLN A 632 39.02 15.28 -35.49
N ARG A 633 39.97 15.91 -34.78
CA ARG A 633 39.71 16.55 -33.47
C ARG A 633 38.65 17.65 -33.54
N PHE A 634 38.72 18.52 -34.55
CA PHE A 634 37.74 19.56 -34.80
C PHE A 634 36.36 18.96 -35.11
N GLY A 635 36.30 17.90 -35.93
CA GLY A 635 35.06 17.18 -36.23
C GLY A 635 34.43 16.55 -34.98
N GLN A 636 35.22 15.87 -34.15
CA GLN A 636 34.75 15.27 -32.88
C GLN A 636 34.27 16.34 -31.88
N PHE A 637 35.02 17.43 -31.74
CA PHE A 637 34.65 18.56 -30.88
C PHE A 637 33.36 19.25 -31.37
N LEU A 638 33.22 19.46 -32.68
CA LEU A 638 32.04 20.01 -33.32
C LEU A 638 30.82 19.10 -33.14
N GLN A 639 30.99 17.79 -33.37
CA GLN A 639 29.97 16.77 -33.09
C GLN A 639 29.54 16.82 -31.61
N GLY A 640 30.50 17.00 -30.69
CA GLY A 640 30.25 17.16 -29.27
C GLY A 640 29.36 18.36 -28.93
N ILE A 641 29.70 19.55 -29.41
CA ILE A 641 28.91 20.77 -29.18
C ILE A 641 27.51 20.68 -29.83
N LEU A 642 27.42 20.11 -31.05
CA LEU A 642 26.16 19.96 -31.76
C LEU A 642 25.23 18.95 -31.09
N ALA A 643 25.75 17.80 -30.64
CA ALA A 643 24.96 16.80 -29.92
C ALA A 643 24.48 17.30 -28.54
N LEU A 644 25.23 18.19 -27.88
CA LEU A 644 24.78 18.86 -26.65
C LEU A 644 23.80 20.01 -26.92
N SER A 645 23.57 20.41 -28.17
CA SER A 645 22.66 21.50 -28.55
C SER A 645 21.45 21.01 -29.36
N SER A 646 21.13 19.71 -29.31
CA SER A 646 19.95 19.14 -29.98
C SER A 646 18.64 19.36 -29.23
N GLU A 647 18.70 19.46 -27.90
CA GLU A 647 17.53 19.57 -27.00
C GLU A 647 17.28 21.02 -26.53
N ALA A 648 18.24 21.92 -26.74
CA ALA A 648 18.13 23.34 -26.41
C ALA A 648 17.79 24.17 -27.66
N GLY A 649 17.15 25.32 -27.46
CA GLY A 649 16.83 26.27 -28.53
C GLY A 649 18.05 27.05 -29.03
N ASP A 650 17.81 28.24 -29.60
CA ASP A 650 18.85 29.14 -30.10
C ASP A 650 19.71 29.74 -28.96
N ASP A 651 20.66 28.98 -28.43
CA ASP A 651 21.68 29.49 -27.51
C ASP A 651 22.67 30.40 -28.27
N GLU A 652 22.35 31.68 -28.37
CA GLU A 652 23.20 32.73 -28.97
C GLU A 652 24.68 32.69 -28.52
N PRO A 653 25.03 32.40 -27.24
CA PRO A 653 26.44 32.29 -26.83
C PRO A 653 27.18 31.11 -27.49
N VAL A 654 26.49 30.00 -27.77
CA VAL A 654 27.07 28.80 -28.38
C VAL A 654 27.23 29.01 -29.88
N SER A 655 26.19 29.46 -30.57
CA SER A 655 26.22 29.68 -32.02
C SER A 655 27.28 30.72 -32.42
N ASN A 656 27.34 31.87 -31.71
CA ASN A 656 28.34 32.91 -31.95
C ASN A 656 29.78 32.42 -31.71
N SER A 657 30.02 31.65 -30.63
CA SER A 657 31.36 31.13 -30.32
C SER A 657 31.78 30.04 -31.32
N LEU A 658 30.84 29.21 -31.76
CA LEU A 658 31.07 28.17 -32.76
C LEU A 658 31.35 28.75 -34.14
N ALA A 659 30.63 29.80 -34.54
CA ALA A 659 30.87 30.54 -35.78
C ALA A 659 32.27 31.16 -35.83
N ARG A 660 32.76 31.76 -34.72
CA ARG A 660 34.14 32.27 -34.60
C ARG A 660 35.17 31.15 -34.76
N LEU A 661 35.02 30.06 -34.02
CA LEU A 661 35.95 28.92 -34.05
C LEU A 661 36.02 28.30 -35.47
N ARG A 662 34.86 28.15 -36.10
CA ARG A 662 34.72 27.64 -37.47
C ARG A 662 35.42 28.55 -38.48
N ALA A 663 35.20 29.86 -38.43
CA ALA A 663 35.80 30.80 -39.38
C ALA A 663 37.34 30.73 -39.38
N GLU A 664 37.95 30.54 -38.21
CA GLU A 664 39.40 30.34 -38.09
C GLU A 664 39.87 28.97 -38.61
N PHE A 665 39.07 27.91 -38.44
CA PHE A 665 39.36 26.59 -39.02
C PHE A 665 39.26 26.61 -40.56
N ASP A 666 38.21 27.25 -41.10
CA ASP A 666 38.02 27.50 -42.54
C ASP A 666 39.15 28.39 -43.10
N ALA A 667 39.74 29.29 -42.31
CA ALA A 667 40.93 30.07 -42.67
C ALA A 667 42.26 29.30 -42.54
N LEU A 668 42.31 28.24 -41.72
CA LEU A 668 43.50 27.39 -41.51
C LEU A 668 43.65 26.34 -42.63
N LEU A 669 42.57 25.65 -43.01
CA LEU A 669 42.64 24.57 -44.00
C LEU A 669 43.31 24.98 -45.33
N PRO A 670 43.03 26.15 -45.94
CA PRO A 670 43.73 26.59 -47.16
C PRO A 670 45.21 26.89 -46.96
N LYS A 671 45.63 27.31 -45.74
CA LYS A 671 47.04 27.56 -45.39
C LYS A 671 47.79 26.23 -45.26
N LEU A 672 47.20 25.25 -44.57
CA LEU A 672 47.74 23.88 -44.50
C LEU A 672 47.83 23.23 -45.88
N ALA A 673 46.80 23.38 -46.72
CA ALA A 673 46.80 22.84 -48.08
C ALA A 673 47.92 23.43 -48.96
N LYS A 674 48.21 24.73 -48.80
CA LYS A 674 49.34 25.41 -49.48
C LYS A 674 50.70 24.94 -48.94
N ALA A 675 50.81 24.65 -47.65
CA ALA A 675 52.04 24.15 -47.03
C ALA A 675 52.34 22.68 -47.39
N ALA A 676 51.31 21.83 -47.47
CA ALA A 676 51.45 20.40 -47.70
C ALA A 676 51.65 20.01 -49.19
N ASN A 677 50.96 20.68 -50.12
CA ASN A 677 50.97 20.32 -51.54
C ASN A 677 51.70 21.35 -52.44
N GLY A 678 52.27 22.41 -51.85
CA GLY A 678 53.01 23.43 -52.58
C GLY A 678 52.17 24.12 -53.67
N GLY A 679 52.72 24.22 -54.87
CA GLY A 679 52.08 24.86 -56.02
C GLY A 679 51.04 24.02 -56.77
N ASP A 680 50.78 22.77 -56.39
CA ASP A 680 49.80 21.93 -57.09
C ASP A 680 48.35 22.25 -56.68
N GLY A 681 47.63 22.91 -57.58
CA GLY A 681 46.21 23.22 -57.41
C GLY A 681 45.33 21.98 -57.25
N ARG A 682 45.64 20.87 -57.94
CA ARG A 682 44.81 19.65 -57.90
C ARG A 682 44.99 18.88 -56.59
N GLY A 683 46.22 18.80 -56.08
CA GLY A 683 46.50 18.29 -54.73
C GLY A 683 45.81 19.12 -53.64
N ARG A 684 45.82 20.45 -53.77
CA ARG A 684 45.12 21.36 -52.85
C ARG A 684 43.61 21.15 -52.83
N GLU A 685 42.95 21.02 -53.97
CA GLU A 685 41.50 20.74 -54.04
C GLU A 685 41.13 19.40 -53.39
N ARG A 686 41.88 18.33 -53.68
CA ARG A 686 41.65 16.99 -53.10
C ARG A 686 41.85 16.97 -51.59
N PHE A 687 42.87 17.66 -51.08
CA PHE A 687 43.10 17.80 -49.65
C PHE A 687 41.94 18.53 -48.96
N LEU A 688 41.49 19.67 -49.51
CA LEU A 688 40.34 20.40 -48.95
C LEU A 688 39.08 19.54 -48.96
N TRP A 689 38.76 18.88 -50.08
CA TRP A 689 37.61 17.99 -50.19
C TRP A 689 37.65 16.86 -49.16
N SER A 690 38.81 16.19 -48.99
CA SER A 690 38.95 15.09 -48.04
C SER A 690 38.78 15.56 -46.58
N ASN A 691 39.26 16.75 -46.24
CA ASN A 691 39.09 17.32 -44.90
C ASN A 691 37.64 17.75 -44.63
N TYR A 692 36.99 18.47 -45.55
CA TYR A 692 35.58 18.85 -45.40
C TYR A 692 34.64 17.64 -45.41
N SER A 693 34.90 16.64 -46.26
CA SER A 693 34.15 15.38 -46.26
C SER A 693 34.29 14.65 -44.93
N LEU A 694 35.48 14.62 -44.31
CA LEU A 694 35.66 13.99 -42.99
C LEU A 694 34.81 14.69 -41.91
N VAL A 695 34.83 16.02 -41.85
CA VAL A 695 33.99 16.76 -40.89
C VAL A 695 32.51 16.49 -41.16
N GLY A 696 32.08 16.54 -42.42
CA GLY A 696 30.70 16.23 -42.84
C GLY A 696 30.25 14.82 -42.45
N THR A 697 31.12 13.82 -42.57
CA THR A 697 30.86 12.44 -42.11
C THR A 697 30.80 12.33 -40.59
N ILE A 698 31.67 13.03 -39.83
CA ILE A 698 31.64 12.97 -38.36
C ILE A 698 30.36 13.61 -37.79
N ILE A 699 29.85 14.67 -38.44
CA ILE A 699 28.61 15.34 -38.01
C ILE A 699 27.34 14.81 -38.67
N SER A 700 27.37 13.78 -39.53
CA SER A 700 26.19 13.32 -40.27
C SER A 700 25.02 12.98 -39.34
N ASP A 701 25.33 12.38 -38.20
CA ASP A 701 24.35 11.76 -37.30
C ASP A 701 23.80 12.73 -36.24
N THR A 702 24.33 13.96 -36.15
CA THR A 702 23.81 14.98 -35.21
C THR A 702 22.49 15.58 -35.72
N ARG A 703 21.58 15.91 -34.79
CA ARG A 703 20.25 16.46 -35.08
C ARG A 703 20.07 17.80 -34.36
N GLY A 704 19.20 18.66 -34.88
CA GLY A 704 18.87 19.98 -34.32
C GLY A 704 19.21 21.14 -35.26
N LYS A 705 18.54 22.28 -35.07
CA LYS A 705 18.60 23.45 -35.96
C LYS A 705 20.03 23.94 -36.23
N LEU A 706 20.83 24.14 -35.19
CA LEU A 706 22.24 24.55 -35.32
C LEU A 706 23.09 23.51 -36.07
N ALA A 707 22.75 22.22 -35.97
CA ALA A 707 23.46 21.17 -36.71
C ALA A 707 23.12 21.21 -38.20
N GLU A 708 21.86 21.50 -38.57
CA GLU A 708 21.43 21.68 -39.95
C GLU A 708 22.10 22.91 -40.61
N GLU A 709 22.06 24.08 -39.94
CA GLU A 709 22.77 25.28 -40.40
C GLU A 709 24.27 25.03 -40.60
N VAL A 710 24.93 24.36 -39.65
CA VAL A 710 26.36 24.03 -39.77
C VAL A 710 26.62 23.05 -40.92
N LYS A 711 25.76 22.04 -41.11
CA LYS A 711 25.83 21.05 -42.19
C LYS A 711 25.67 21.69 -43.58
N GLU A 712 24.70 22.59 -43.76
CA GLU A 712 24.51 23.31 -45.03
C GLU A 712 25.76 24.10 -45.41
N VAL A 713 26.31 24.87 -44.47
CA VAL A 713 27.49 25.70 -44.72
C VAL A 713 28.77 24.86 -44.86
N ILE A 714 28.85 23.62 -44.33
CA ILE A 714 29.94 22.66 -44.62
C ILE A 714 29.73 21.96 -45.99
N SER A 715 28.49 21.84 -46.45
CA SER A 715 28.15 21.24 -47.75
C SER A 715 28.36 22.19 -48.92
N LEU A 716 28.22 23.51 -48.70
CA LEU A 716 28.45 24.56 -49.70
C LEU A 716 29.82 24.46 -50.42
N PRO A 717 30.97 24.31 -49.72
CA PRO A 717 32.27 24.03 -50.35
C PRO A 717 32.34 22.74 -51.18
N LEU A 718 31.48 21.75 -50.92
CA LEU A 718 31.41 20.48 -51.65
C LEU A 718 30.54 20.58 -52.93
N MET A 719 29.77 21.67 -53.10
CA MET A 719 28.81 21.85 -54.20
C MET A 719 29.28 22.77 -55.34
N LEU A 720 30.41 23.46 -55.23
CA LEU A 720 30.90 24.33 -56.31
C LEU A 720 31.28 23.52 -57.58
N PRO A 721 31.04 24.06 -58.80
CA PRO A 721 30.78 23.21 -59.95
C PRO A 721 32.05 22.73 -60.67
N ARG A 722 32.07 21.45 -61.03
CA ARG A 722 33.01 20.89 -62.01
C ARG A 722 32.78 21.55 -63.37
N SER A 723 33.77 22.30 -63.85
CA SER A 723 33.86 22.70 -65.26
C SER A 723 34.99 21.95 -65.97
N LEU A 724 34.81 21.74 -67.28
CA LEU A 724 35.73 21.16 -68.27
C LEU A 724 35.89 19.62 -68.37
N THR A 725 35.09 19.11 -69.31
CA THR A 725 35.55 18.27 -70.45
C THR A 725 35.66 16.76 -70.29
N LEU A 726 34.50 16.11 -70.43
CA LEU A 726 34.21 15.10 -71.46
C LEU A 726 35.39 14.23 -71.98
N ILE A 727 35.61 13.07 -71.36
CA ILE A 727 35.98 11.85 -72.10
C ILE A 727 34.91 10.80 -71.86
N ARG A 728 34.30 10.37 -72.97
CA ARG A 728 33.11 9.51 -73.03
C ARG A 728 33.53 8.05 -73.15
N THR A 729 33.30 7.24 -72.13
CA THR A 729 33.12 5.78 -72.29
C THR A 729 31.89 5.34 -71.48
N ASN A 730 31.16 4.36 -72.02
CA ASN A 730 29.79 4.05 -71.60
C ASN A 730 29.70 3.27 -70.29
N THR A 731 28.89 3.76 -69.35
CA THR A 731 27.87 2.95 -68.66
C THR A 731 26.66 3.84 -68.33
N ALA A 732 25.61 3.76 -69.14
CA ALA A 732 24.32 4.38 -68.83
C ALA A 732 23.35 3.32 -68.32
N THR A 733 23.04 3.35 -67.03
CA THR A 733 21.87 2.66 -66.47
C THR A 733 20.64 3.54 -66.64
N SER A 734 19.74 3.16 -67.54
CA SER A 734 18.34 3.59 -67.48
C SER A 734 17.41 2.42 -67.73
N THR A 735 16.58 2.18 -66.73
CA THR A 735 15.18 1.70 -66.83
C THR A 735 14.88 0.40 -67.58
N CYS A 736 14.49 -0.57 -66.75
CA CYS A 736 13.18 -1.23 -66.78
C CYS A 736 13.01 -2.64 -67.37
N THR A 737 12.16 -3.36 -66.62
CA THR A 737 11.23 -4.42 -67.00
C THR A 737 11.73 -5.86 -67.25
N TRP A 738 11.10 -6.74 -66.45
CA TRP A 738 10.68 -8.12 -66.76
C TRP A 738 11.71 -9.25 -66.70
N GLY A 739 11.70 -9.94 -65.55
CA GLY A 739 11.35 -11.35 -65.46
C GLY A 739 12.28 -12.40 -66.07
N SER A 740 12.92 -13.20 -65.20
CA SER A 740 13.06 -14.63 -65.49
C SER A 740 13.14 -15.49 -64.22
N LYS A 741 12.89 -16.79 -64.42
CA LYS A 741 12.74 -17.83 -63.41
C LYS A 741 14.08 -18.30 -62.86
N ARG A 742 14.04 -18.77 -61.60
CA ARG A 742 14.85 -19.87 -61.02
C ARG A 742 16.31 -20.00 -61.49
N ASN A 743 17.25 -19.77 -60.58
CA ASN A 743 18.08 -20.87 -60.09
C ASN A 743 18.56 -20.60 -58.65
N GLY A 744 18.67 -21.66 -57.86
CA GLY A 744 18.72 -21.57 -56.41
C GLY A 744 20.10 -21.23 -55.86
N ILE A 745 20.16 -20.15 -55.06
CA ILE A 745 21.14 -19.97 -54.00
C ILE A 745 20.34 -19.81 -52.71
N LYS A 746 20.62 -20.66 -51.70
CA LYS A 746 19.95 -20.58 -50.41
C LYS A 746 20.42 -19.32 -49.67
N LEU A 747 19.58 -18.29 -49.56
CA LEU A 747 19.83 -17.22 -48.61
C LEU A 747 19.59 -17.74 -47.18
N PHE A 748 20.43 -17.28 -46.26
CA PHE A 748 20.25 -17.47 -44.83
C PHE A 748 19.01 -16.71 -44.35
N SER A 749 18.27 -17.34 -43.43
CA SER A 749 17.29 -16.77 -42.50
C SER A 749 16.70 -15.39 -42.87
N THR A 750 15.55 -15.40 -43.55
CA THR A 750 14.64 -14.26 -43.48
C THR A 750 14.05 -14.19 -42.07
N CYS A 751 14.69 -13.45 -41.18
CA CYS A 751 14.01 -12.94 -40.00
C CYS A 751 12.94 -11.95 -40.51
N ILE A 752 11.68 -12.35 -40.47
CA ILE A 752 10.57 -11.39 -40.50
C ILE A 752 10.70 -10.60 -39.20
N ALA A 753 10.89 -9.29 -39.31
CA ALA A 753 10.85 -8.41 -38.14
C ALA A 753 9.38 -8.26 -37.71
N THR A 754 9.02 -8.95 -36.64
CA THR A 754 7.77 -8.74 -35.90
C THR A 754 7.85 -7.39 -35.18
N ASN A 755 7.12 -6.39 -35.69
CA ASN A 755 6.95 -5.09 -35.03
C ASN A 755 5.98 -5.22 -33.84
N ALA A 756 6.40 -5.93 -32.80
CA ALA A 756 5.74 -5.93 -31.49
C ALA A 756 6.57 -5.09 -30.50
N ASP A 757 5.91 -4.39 -29.58
CA ASP A 757 6.59 -3.57 -28.56
C ASP A 757 7.38 -4.45 -27.57
N PHE A 758 6.87 -5.64 -27.27
CA PHE A 758 7.48 -6.63 -26.37
C PHE A 758 7.44 -8.05 -26.97
N THR A 759 8.35 -8.94 -26.55
CA THR A 759 8.27 -10.37 -26.90
C THR A 759 7.30 -11.11 -25.98
N HIS A 760 7.23 -10.71 -24.70
CA HIS A 760 6.34 -11.29 -23.70
C HIS A 760 5.56 -10.22 -22.92
N ALA A 761 4.25 -10.37 -22.85
CA ALA A 761 3.42 -9.63 -21.90
C ALA A 761 2.80 -10.59 -20.86
N ILE A 762 3.10 -10.39 -19.58
CA ILE A 762 2.52 -11.15 -18.47
C ILE A 762 1.41 -10.31 -17.85
N ILE A 763 0.19 -10.86 -17.76
CA ILE A 763 -0.95 -10.20 -17.13
C ILE A 763 -1.10 -10.77 -15.70
N GLY A 764 -0.88 -9.92 -14.69
CA GLY A 764 -1.01 -10.24 -13.26
C GLY A 764 0.34 -10.29 -12.51
N GLY A 765 0.51 -9.45 -11.51
CA GLY A 765 1.70 -9.30 -10.68
C GLY A 765 1.71 -10.13 -9.39
N GLY A 766 1.03 -11.27 -9.37
CA GLY A 766 1.17 -12.27 -8.30
C GLY A 766 2.51 -13.01 -8.38
N ILE A 767 2.82 -13.87 -7.39
CA ILE A 767 4.07 -14.65 -7.37
C ILE A 767 4.27 -15.49 -8.64
N VAL A 768 3.19 -16.01 -9.22
CA VAL A 768 3.23 -16.81 -10.45
C VAL A 768 3.62 -15.96 -11.64
N GLY A 769 3.01 -14.78 -11.82
CA GLY A 769 3.37 -13.85 -12.89
C GLY A 769 4.80 -13.33 -12.75
N LEU A 770 5.22 -12.95 -11.54
CA LEU A 770 6.60 -12.56 -11.25
C LEU A 770 7.61 -13.68 -11.52
N SER A 771 7.28 -14.92 -11.15
CA SER A 771 8.11 -16.09 -11.43
C SER A 771 8.28 -16.28 -12.94
N ILE A 772 7.20 -16.26 -13.71
CA ILE A 772 7.24 -16.41 -15.17
C ILE A 772 8.03 -15.27 -15.81
N ALA A 773 7.74 -14.02 -15.43
CA ALA A 773 8.43 -12.85 -15.96
C ALA A 773 9.95 -12.92 -15.75
N ARG A 774 10.40 -13.37 -14.56
CA ARG A 774 11.83 -13.61 -14.23
C ARG A 774 12.47 -14.76 -15.02
N HIS A 775 11.72 -15.80 -15.38
CA HIS A 775 12.23 -16.89 -16.23
C HIS A 775 12.32 -16.43 -17.69
N LEU A 776 11.29 -15.79 -18.23
CA LEU A 776 11.30 -15.31 -19.62
C LEU A 776 12.37 -14.23 -19.85
N SER A 777 12.52 -13.26 -18.94
CA SER A 777 13.62 -12.28 -19.00
C SER A 777 15.01 -12.86 -18.73
N ALA A 778 15.14 -14.14 -18.36
CA ALA A 778 16.45 -14.80 -18.30
C ALA A 778 17.07 -15.03 -19.68
N ARG A 779 16.24 -15.03 -20.73
CA ARG A 779 16.65 -15.40 -22.07
C ARG A 779 17.30 -14.20 -22.78
N PRO A 780 18.34 -14.42 -23.61
CA PRO A 780 18.94 -13.34 -24.37
C PRO A 780 17.98 -12.86 -25.47
N ASN A 781 17.96 -11.54 -25.70
CA ASN A 781 17.18 -10.86 -26.75
C ASN A 781 15.64 -10.92 -26.59
N THR A 782 15.11 -11.18 -25.39
CA THR A 782 13.68 -11.05 -25.08
C THR A 782 13.38 -9.71 -24.41
N SER A 783 12.21 -9.13 -24.71
CA SER A 783 11.69 -7.93 -24.03
C SER A 783 10.40 -8.30 -23.31
N THR A 784 10.36 -8.12 -21.99
CA THR A 784 9.30 -8.66 -21.13
C THR A 784 8.65 -7.56 -20.31
N ILE A 785 7.33 -7.39 -20.46
CA ILE A 785 6.52 -6.48 -19.65
C ILE A 785 5.56 -7.27 -18.75
N LEU A 786 5.42 -6.83 -17.49
CA LEU A 786 4.41 -7.32 -16.56
C LEU A 786 3.37 -6.22 -16.31
N LEU A 787 2.10 -6.54 -16.55
CA LEU A 787 0.95 -5.65 -16.35
C LEU A 787 0.21 -6.01 -15.06
N GLU A 788 0.08 -5.06 -14.14
CA GLU A 788 -0.61 -5.22 -12.85
C GLU A 788 -1.65 -4.11 -12.67
N ARG A 789 -2.89 -4.49 -12.30
CA ARG A 789 -4.00 -3.56 -12.06
C ARG A 789 -3.84 -2.73 -10.79
N HIS A 790 -3.13 -3.25 -9.80
CA HIS A 790 -2.93 -2.61 -8.50
C HIS A 790 -1.75 -1.64 -8.45
N ALA A 791 -1.70 -0.81 -7.40
CA ALA A 791 -0.60 0.11 -7.10
C ALA A 791 0.69 -0.58 -6.60
N ALA A 792 0.65 -1.91 -6.41
CA ALA A 792 1.75 -2.73 -5.94
C ALA A 792 1.53 -4.18 -6.39
N LEU A 793 2.60 -4.96 -6.47
CA LEU A 793 2.56 -6.38 -6.82
C LEU A 793 2.07 -7.23 -5.64
N GLY A 794 1.46 -8.39 -5.94
CA GLY A 794 1.13 -9.41 -4.93
C GLY A 794 -0.06 -9.14 -4.00
N THR A 795 -0.81 -8.07 -4.20
CA THR A 795 -1.85 -7.55 -3.27
C THR A 795 -3.06 -8.47 -3.05
N GLU A 796 -3.29 -9.45 -3.92
CA GLU A 796 -4.44 -10.38 -3.87
C GLU A 796 -4.08 -11.69 -3.14
N THR A 797 -4.45 -12.85 -3.70
CA THR A 797 -4.21 -14.20 -3.16
C THR A 797 -2.77 -14.46 -2.71
N THR A 798 -1.80 -13.80 -3.34
CA THR A 798 -0.37 -13.96 -3.01
C THR A 798 0.01 -13.35 -1.64
N SER A 799 -0.68 -12.31 -1.19
CA SER A 799 -0.52 -11.78 0.19
C SER A 799 -1.46 -12.44 1.21
N ARG A 800 -2.43 -13.24 0.75
CA ARG A 800 -3.56 -13.76 1.55
C ARG A 800 -3.62 -15.28 1.56
N ASN A 801 -2.51 -15.91 1.92
CA ASN A 801 -2.40 -17.37 2.03
C ASN A 801 -1.72 -17.79 3.34
N SER A 802 -1.43 -19.08 3.47
CA SER A 802 -0.91 -19.70 4.70
C SER A 802 0.62 -19.74 4.74
N GLU A 803 1.31 -19.26 3.70
CA GLU A 803 2.77 -19.19 3.59
C GLU A 803 3.51 -20.53 3.67
N VAL A 804 2.80 -21.64 3.46
CA VAL A 804 3.33 -23.01 3.56
C VAL A 804 4.05 -23.45 2.28
N ILE A 805 5.27 -23.96 2.44
CA ILE A 805 5.98 -24.75 1.43
C ILE A 805 5.46 -26.19 1.53
N HIS A 806 4.55 -26.57 0.63
CA HIS A 806 3.90 -27.88 0.64
C HIS A 806 4.84 -29.02 0.19
N ALA A 807 4.61 -30.23 0.70
CA ALA A 807 5.43 -31.40 0.37
C ALA A 807 4.96 -32.19 -0.87
N GLY A 808 3.71 -32.01 -1.32
CA GLY A 808 3.10 -32.74 -2.45
C GLY A 808 2.26 -33.97 -2.08
N LEU A 809 1.61 -34.00 -0.91
CA LEU A 809 1.02 -35.23 -0.33
C LEU A 809 -0.45 -35.56 -0.68
N TYR A 810 -1.22 -34.61 -1.20
CA TYR A 810 -2.69 -34.72 -1.23
C TYR A 810 -3.30 -34.89 -2.63
N TYR A 811 -2.53 -34.69 -3.70
CA TYR A 811 -3.06 -34.59 -5.06
C TYR A 811 -2.67 -35.84 -5.88
N PRO A 812 -3.45 -36.23 -6.91
CA PRO A 812 -3.18 -37.44 -7.69
C PRO A 812 -1.77 -37.48 -8.30
N PRO A 813 -1.13 -38.65 -8.48
CA PRO A 813 0.27 -38.72 -8.94
C PRO A 813 0.52 -38.06 -10.30
N SER A 814 -0.44 -38.19 -11.22
CA SER A 814 -0.38 -37.65 -12.57
C SER A 814 -0.79 -36.18 -12.67
N SER A 815 -1.12 -35.51 -11.56
CA SER A 815 -1.59 -34.11 -11.57
C SER A 815 -0.44 -33.10 -11.68
N LEU A 816 -0.69 -32.01 -12.40
CA LEU A 816 0.18 -30.83 -12.44
C LEU A 816 0.35 -30.24 -11.04
N LYS A 817 -0.70 -30.22 -10.21
CA LYS A 817 -0.61 -29.87 -8.78
C LYS A 817 0.45 -30.68 -8.04
N THR A 818 0.57 -32.00 -8.27
CA THR A 818 1.64 -32.82 -7.66
C THR A 818 3.01 -32.51 -8.25
N GLN A 819 3.15 -32.60 -9.57
CA GLN A 819 4.44 -32.49 -10.26
C GLN A 819 5.11 -31.12 -10.00
N LEU A 820 4.35 -30.04 -10.19
CA LEU A 820 4.84 -28.66 -10.01
C LEU A 820 5.07 -28.33 -8.53
N CYS A 821 4.34 -28.94 -7.59
CA CYS A 821 4.57 -28.76 -6.15
C CYS A 821 5.87 -29.42 -5.69
N ILE A 822 6.16 -30.65 -6.14
CA ILE A 822 7.39 -31.35 -5.78
C ILE A 822 8.61 -30.64 -6.38
N ARG A 823 8.57 -30.28 -7.67
CA ARG A 823 9.63 -29.52 -8.35
C ARG A 823 9.79 -28.13 -7.75
N GLY A 824 8.69 -27.39 -7.58
CA GLY A 824 8.67 -26.03 -7.07
C GLY A 824 9.19 -25.92 -5.64
N LYS A 825 8.86 -26.90 -4.77
CA LYS A 825 9.44 -27.01 -3.42
C LYS A 825 10.96 -27.02 -3.43
N HIS A 826 11.58 -27.79 -4.33
CA HIS A 826 13.05 -27.91 -4.40
C HIS A 826 13.65 -26.59 -4.87
N LEU A 827 13.18 -26.06 -6.00
CA LEU A 827 13.59 -24.74 -6.52
C LEU A 827 13.44 -23.62 -5.50
N LEU A 828 12.38 -23.65 -4.69
CA LEU A 828 12.11 -22.62 -3.68
C LEU A 828 13.09 -22.70 -2.52
N TYR A 829 13.39 -23.90 -1.99
CA TYR A 829 14.44 -24.05 -0.99
C TYR A 829 15.83 -23.69 -1.55
N ASP A 830 16.13 -24.06 -2.80
CA ASP A 830 17.40 -23.73 -3.47
C ASP A 830 17.55 -22.21 -3.69
N LEU A 831 16.48 -21.53 -4.08
CA LEU A 831 16.45 -20.05 -4.18
C LEU A 831 16.65 -19.41 -2.80
N CYS A 832 15.92 -19.86 -1.78
CA CYS A 832 16.06 -19.38 -0.41
C CYS A 832 17.47 -19.64 0.19
N ALA A 833 18.17 -20.69 -0.24
CA ALA A 833 19.52 -21.01 0.20
C ALA A 833 20.62 -20.25 -0.58
N SER A 834 20.40 -19.97 -1.87
CA SER A 834 21.39 -19.32 -2.75
C SER A 834 21.37 -17.78 -2.68
N SER A 835 20.25 -17.18 -2.28
CA SER A 835 20.06 -15.71 -2.20
C SER A 835 20.80 -15.04 -1.03
N SER A 836 22.11 -15.24 -0.93
CA SER A 836 22.98 -14.63 0.10
C SER A 836 23.01 -13.09 0.10
N HIS A 837 22.56 -12.44 -0.97
CA HIS A 837 22.39 -10.98 -1.07
C HIS A 837 20.97 -10.49 -0.74
N HIS A 838 19.97 -11.37 -0.82
CA HIS A 838 18.55 -11.09 -0.57
C HIS A 838 17.99 -12.18 0.36
N ASN A 839 18.23 -12.06 1.66
CA ASN A 839 17.91 -13.08 2.65
C ASN A 839 16.39 -13.33 2.75
N ILE A 840 15.86 -14.34 2.04
CA ILE A 840 14.43 -14.72 2.09
C ILE A 840 14.17 -15.53 3.38
N PRO A 841 13.39 -15.00 4.34
CA PRO A 841 13.08 -15.73 5.57
C PRO A 841 12.24 -16.99 5.26
N HIS A 842 12.73 -18.14 5.68
CA HIS A 842 12.06 -19.43 5.52
C HIS A 842 12.41 -20.38 6.67
N ARG A 843 11.56 -21.37 6.96
CA ARG A 843 11.79 -22.35 8.03
C ARG A 843 11.14 -23.70 7.71
N GLN A 844 11.93 -24.76 7.71
CA GLN A 844 11.45 -26.13 7.56
C GLN A 844 10.90 -26.65 8.91
N THR A 845 9.66 -26.27 9.23
CA THR A 845 8.95 -26.59 10.49
C THR A 845 8.49 -28.05 10.62
N SER A 846 8.54 -28.82 9.53
CA SER A 846 7.77 -30.06 9.34
C SER A 846 6.25 -29.82 9.42
N LYS A 847 5.49 -30.84 9.05
CA LYS A 847 4.04 -30.89 9.24
C LYS A 847 3.62 -32.24 9.80
N TRP A 848 2.72 -32.23 10.77
CA TRP A 848 2.08 -33.42 11.32
C TRP A 848 0.63 -33.50 10.87
N ILE A 849 0.24 -34.66 10.34
CA ILE A 849 -1.13 -34.97 9.99
C ILE A 849 -1.68 -35.91 11.05
N LEU A 850 -2.75 -35.49 11.73
CA LEU A 850 -3.21 -36.04 13.00
C LEU A 850 -4.47 -36.89 12.79
N ALA A 851 -4.43 -38.15 13.24
CA ALA A 851 -5.58 -39.06 13.25
C ALA A 851 -6.14 -39.24 14.67
N GLN A 852 -7.46 -39.04 14.81
CA GLN A 852 -8.20 -39.20 16.07
C GLN A 852 -8.94 -40.54 16.19
N ASP A 853 -9.12 -41.25 15.08
CA ASP A 853 -9.83 -42.53 14.99
C ASP A 853 -9.13 -43.48 13.99
N ALA A 854 -9.64 -44.70 13.88
CA ALA A 854 -9.05 -45.76 13.06
C ALA A 854 -9.20 -45.51 11.54
N GLU A 855 -10.30 -44.89 11.10
CA GLU A 855 -10.55 -44.58 9.69
C GLU A 855 -9.58 -43.49 9.19
N GLN A 856 -9.38 -42.45 10.00
CA GLN A 856 -8.37 -41.43 9.77
C GLN A 856 -6.97 -42.04 9.72
N LEU A 857 -6.64 -43.01 10.59
CA LEU A 857 -5.33 -43.68 10.59
C LEU A 857 -5.11 -44.51 9.32
N GLU A 858 -6.11 -45.25 8.86
CA GLU A 858 -6.08 -45.99 7.58
C GLU A 858 -5.94 -45.02 6.38
N ARG A 859 -6.53 -43.82 6.47
CA ARG A 859 -6.31 -42.76 5.48
C ARG A 859 -4.87 -42.22 5.50
N LEU A 860 -4.23 -42.12 6.68
CA LEU A 860 -2.80 -41.77 6.77
C LEU A 860 -1.89 -42.88 6.22
N GLN A 861 -2.24 -44.15 6.37
CA GLN A 861 -1.48 -45.27 5.79
C GLN A 861 -1.45 -45.19 4.26
N ARG A 862 -2.62 -45.05 3.62
CA ARG A 862 -2.72 -44.79 2.17
C ARG A 862 -1.97 -43.54 1.72
N MET A 863 -1.94 -42.49 2.54
CA MET A 863 -1.18 -41.26 2.24
C MET A 863 0.33 -41.47 2.35
N HIS A 864 0.80 -42.32 3.27
CA HIS A 864 2.20 -42.69 3.40
C HIS A 864 2.67 -43.53 2.20
N GLU A 865 1.85 -44.49 1.75
CA GLU A 865 2.08 -45.30 0.54
C GLU A 865 2.15 -44.40 -0.71
N HIS A 866 1.14 -43.56 -0.92
CA HIS A 866 1.10 -42.58 -2.02
C HIS A 866 2.29 -41.60 -2.00
N ALA A 867 2.72 -41.14 -0.81
CA ALA A 867 3.90 -40.31 -0.67
C ALA A 867 5.19 -41.07 -1.04
N ALA A 868 5.28 -42.36 -0.73
CA ALA A 868 6.42 -43.20 -1.09
C ALA A 868 6.50 -43.43 -2.62
N GLU A 869 5.37 -43.64 -3.30
CA GLU A 869 5.30 -43.69 -4.78
C GLU A 869 5.84 -42.41 -5.43
N LEU A 870 5.56 -41.26 -4.81
CA LEU A 870 6.02 -39.94 -5.27
C LEU A 870 7.44 -39.55 -4.81
N GLY A 871 8.14 -40.43 -4.07
CA GLY A 871 9.46 -40.13 -3.50
C GLY A 871 9.44 -39.01 -2.44
N VAL A 872 8.28 -38.69 -1.87
CA VAL A 872 8.12 -37.66 -0.83
C VAL A 872 8.33 -38.30 0.55
N PRO A 873 9.37 -37.88 1.31
CA PRO A 873 9.66 -38.50 2.59
C PRO A 873 8.54 -38.21 3.60
N THR A 874 8.01 -39.26 4.20
CA THR A 874 7.05 -39.21 5.33
C THR A 874 7.36 -40.34 6.31
N ARG A 875 6.95 -40.20 7.58
CA ARG A 875 7.10 -41.26 8.60
C ARG A 875 6.01 -41.21 9.66
N PHE A 876 5.61 -42.35 10.21
CA PHE A 876 4.75 -42.39 11.40
C PHE A 876 5.57 -42.08 12.68
N LEU A 877 4.95 -41.39 13.63
CA LEU A 877 5.59 -41.04 14.91
C LEU A 877 5.09 -41.92 16.07
N GLY A 878 6.02 -42.31 16.94
CA GLY A 878 5.72 -43.01 18.19
C GLY A 878 5.14 -42.07 19.26
N ARG A 879 4.29 -42.60 20.14
CA ARG A 879 3.60 -41.82 21.20
C ARG A 879 4.55 -41.05 22.12
N GLU A 880 5.71 -41.63 22.45
CA GLU A 880 6.74 -40.96 23.26
C GLU A 880 7.39 -39.77 22.52
N GLU A 881 7.61 -39.89 21.21
CA GLU A 881 8.18 -38.79 20.41
C GLU A 881 7.18 -37.64 20.30
N ILE A 882 5.89 -37.96 20.10
CA ILE A 882 4.78 -36.99 20.06
C ILE A 882 4.73 -36.19 21.37
N ALA A 883 4.59 -36.89 22.51
CA ALA A 883 4.48 -36.27 23.83
C ALA A 883 5.72 -35.44 24.22
N ARG A 884 6.92 -35.81 23.74
CA ARG A 884 8.17 -35.06 23.99
C ARG A 884 8.29 -33.81 23.12
N ARG A 885 7.82 -33.85 21.86
CA ARG A 885 8.00 -32.75 20.91
C ARG A 885 6.89 -31.71 21.00
N GLU A 886 5.64 -32.15 21.10
CA GLU A 886 4.45 -31.28 21.08
C GLU A 886 3.44 -31.76 22.15
N PRO A 887 3.69 -31.47 23.45
CA PRO A 887 2.94 -32.05 24.56
C PRO A 887 1.46 -31.64 24.62
N ASP A 888 1.11 -30.49 24.04
CA ASP A 888 -0.26 -29.96 24.00
C ASP A 888 -1.13 -30.62 22.90
N VAL A 889 -0.52 -31.37 21.98
CA VAL A 889 -1.17 -31.91 20.78
C VAL A 889 -1.82 -33.26 21.06
N ARG A 890 -3.11 -33.37 20.73
CA ARG A 890 -3.88 -34.60 20.83
C ARG A 890 -3.98 -35.28 19.46
N ALA A 891 -3.45 -36.50 19.37
CA ALA A 891 -3.70 -37.42 18.26
C ALA A 891 -3.92 -38.82 18.84
N ARG A 892 -5.19 -39.26 18.89
CA ARG A 892 -5.57 -40.50 19.60
C ARG A 892 -5.13 -41.77 18.87
N ALA A 893 -5.20 -41.77 17.55
CA ALA A 893 -4.91 -42.96 16.73
C ALA A 893 -3.47 -42.96 16.20
N GLY A 894 -2.99 -41.85 15.64
CA GLY A 894 -1.61 -41.74 15.16
C GLY A 894 -1.27 -40.40 14.51
N VAL A 895 0.00 -40.24 14.15
CA VAL A 895 0.53 -39.03 13.48
C VAL A 895 1.44 -39.44 12.33
N LEU A 896 1.20 -38.86 11.15
CA LEU A 896 2.08 -38.94 9.99
C LEU A 896 2.86 -37.63 9.88
N GLU A 897 4.19 -37.70 9.98
CA GLU A 897 5.10 -36.57 9.81
C GLU A 897 5.56 -36.43 8.36
N SER A 898 5.52 -35.19 7.89
CA SER A 898 6.06 -34.69 6.63
C SER A 898 7.24 -33.75 6.94
N PRO A 899 8.49 -34.28 6.99
CA PRO A 899 9.66 -33.49 7.38
C PRO A 899 10.04 -32.41 6.36
N SER A 900 9.70 -32.56 5.08
CA SER A 900 10.06 -31.57 4.03
C SER A 900 9.07 -30.40 3.90
N THR A 901 8.08 -30.27 4.80
CA THR A 901 7.16 -29.13 4.82
C THR A 901 7.76 -27.99 5.63
N GLY A 902 7.53 -26.76 5.18
CA GLY A 902 8.02 -25.55 5.85
C GLY A 902 7.12 -24.36 5.60
N ILE A 903 7.65 -23.18 5.93
CA ILE A 903 7.04 -21.86 5.71
C ILE A 903 8.05 -20.90 5.07
N VAL A 904 7.57 -19.89 4.35
CA VAL A 904 8.36 -18.84 3.70
C VAL A 904 7.66 -17.49 3.79
N ASP A 905 8.41 -16.42 4.01
CA ASP A 905 7.89 -15.05 3.85
C ASP A 905 7.58 -14.79 2.37
N SER A 906 6.29 -14.75 2.05
CA SER A 906 5.79 -14.59 0.69
C SER A 906 6.10 -13.21 0.10
N HIS A 907 6.16 -12.17 0.94
CA HIS A 907 6.48 -10.80 0.51
C HIS A 907 7.97 -10.64 0.20
N ALA A 908 8.87 -11.17 1.04
CA ALA A 908 10.31 -11.19 0.77
C ALA A 908 10.64 -12.01 -0.47
N LEU A 909 9.93 -13.13 -0.69
CA LEU A 909 10.04 -13.95 -1.89
C LEU A 909 9.61 -13.17 -3.14
N MET A 910 8.46 -12.49 -3.12
CA MET A 910 8.01 -11.64 -4.23
C MET A 910 8.99 -10.51 -4.54
N ALA A 911 9.49 -9.81 -3.52
CA ALA A 911 10.48 -8.74 -3.69
C ALA A 911 11.78 -9.26 -4.33
N CYS A 912 12.23 -10.46 -3.95
CA CYS A 912 13.38 -11.11 -4.59
C CYS A 912 13.12 -11.49 -6.05
N LEU A 913 11.89 -11.93 -6.39
CA LEU A 913 11.52 -12.25 -7.77
C LEU A 913 11.38 -11.00 -8.64
N GLN A 914 10.82 -9.92 -8.10
CA GLN A 914 10.73 -8.61 -8.75
C GLN A 914 12.12 -8.04 -9.02
N ALA A 915 12.99 -7.96 -8.00
CA ALA A 915 14.36 -7.49 -8.18
C ALA A 915 15.11 -8.32 -9.24
N GLY A 916 14.98 -9.65 -9.18
CA GLY A 916 15.57 -10.55 -10.17
C GLY A 916 14.96 -10.49 -11.57
N PHE A 917 13.80 -9.86 -11.75
CA PHE A 917 13.14 -9.57 -13.03
C PHE A 917 13.62 -8.21 -13.58
N GLU A 918 13.61 -7.17 -12.75
CA GLU A 918 14.06 -5.80 -13.08
C GLU A 918 15.56 -5.74 -13.38
N GLU A 919 16.40 -6.48 -12.62
CA GLU A 919 17.84 -6.64 -12.88
C GLU A 919 18.16 -7.20 -14.28
N ARG A 920 17.18 -7.86 -14.92
CA ARG A 920 17.30 -8.45 -16.27
C ARG A 920 16.74 -7.54 -17.37
N GLY A 921 16.33 -6.31 -17.02
CA GLY A 921 15.73 -5.37 -17.96
C GLY A 921 14.27 -5.63 -18.27
N GLY A 922 13.54 -6.28 -17.35
CA GLY A 922 12.09 -6.44 -17.45
C GLY A 922 11.33 -5.24 -16.91
N ASP A 923 10.24 -4.85 -17.58
CA ASP A 923 9.42 -3.69 -17.22
C ASP A 923 8.19 -4.09 -16.39
N VAL A 924 7.83 -3.28 -15.39
CA VAL A 924 6.62 -3.45 -14.57
C VAL A 924 5.69 -2.23 -14.74
N ALA A 925 4.50 -2.46 -15.28
CA ALA A 925 3.43 -1.46 -15.39
C ALA A 925 2.36 -1.70 -14.31
N LEU A 926 2.44 -0.92 -13.23
CA LEU A 926 1.45 -0.88 -12.16
C LEU A 926 0.24 -0.01 -12.57
N LEU A 927 -0.87 -0.10 -11.83
CA LEU A 927 -2.12 0.64 -12.09
C LEU A 927 -2.65 0.46 -13.53
N THR A 928 -2.34 -0.66 -14.17
CA THR A 928 -2.57 -0.91 -15.60
C THR A 928 -3.54 -2.07 -15.77
N VAL A 929 -4.84 -1.76 -15.91
CA VAL A 929 -5.91 -2.75 -16.06
C VAL A 929 -6.02 -3.17 -17.52
N VAL A 930 -5.91 -4.47 -17.81
CA VAL A 930 -6.19 -5.00 -19.16
C VAL A 930 -7.71 -5.09 -19.35
N SER A 931 -8.24 -4.39 -20.36
CA SER A 931 -9.67 -4.35 -20.68
C SER A 931 -10.07 -5.27 -21.82
N ARG A 932 -9.18 -5.50 -22.79
CA ARG A 932 -9.40 -6.31 -24.00
C ARG A 932 -8.07 -6.83 -24.53
N VAL A 933 -8.06 -8.04 -25.08
CA VAL A 933 -6.90 -8.64 -25.77
C VAL A 933 -7.38 -9.19 -27.10
N GLU A 934 -6.63 -8.91 -28.17
CA GLU A 934 -6.95 -9.33 -29.54
C GLU A 934 -5.75 -10.01 -30.20
N LYS A 935 -6.00 -11.03 -31.01
CA LYS A 935 -4.96 -11.66 -31.83
C LYS A 935 -4.71 -10.82 -33.09
N VAL A 936 -3.45 -10.50 -33.37
CA VAL A 936 -3.07 -9.72 -34.58
C VAL A 936 -3.01 -10.65 -35.80
N GLY A 937 -3.70 -10.26 -36.88
CA GLY A 937 -3.83 -11.09 -38.09
C GLY A 937 -2.55 -11.24 -38.91
N THR A 938 -2.37 -12.40 -39.55
CA THR A 938 -1.33 -12.75 -40.55
C THR A 938 0.16 -12.57 -40.19
N GLY A 939 0.51 -11.92 -39.08
CA GLY A 939 1.89 -11.70 -38.63
C GLY A 939 2.28 -12.37 -37.30
N GLY A 940 1.31 -12.92 -36.57
CA GLY A 940 1.50 -13.39 -35.19
C GLY A 940 1.43 -12.26 -34.16
N GLY A 941 1.31 -12.62 -32.88
CA GLY A 941 1.22 -11.67 -31.76
C GLY A 941 -0.19 -11.20 -31.40
N TYR A 942 -0.23 -10.35 -30.37
CA TYR A 942 -1.42 -9.90 -29.67
C TYR A 942 -1.38 -8.39 -29.45
N LYS A 943 -2.56 -7.76 -29.48
CA LYS A 943 -2.77 -6.37 -29.12
C LYS A 943 -3.56 -6.32 -27.80
N ILE A 944 -2.99 -5.67 -26.81
CA ILE A 944 -3.49 -5.58 -25.44
C ILE A 944 -3.95 -4.15 -25.21
N TYR A 945 -5.21 -3.98 -24.82
CA TYR A 945 -5.80 -2.69 -24.49
C TYR A 945 -5.75 -2.53 -22.97
N THR A 946 -5.19 -1.41 -22.51
CA THR A 946 -4.94 -1.12 -21.11
C THR A 946 -5.56 0.21 -20.70
N ARG A 947 -6.04 0.29 -19.46
CA ARG A 947 -6.63 1.51 -18.86
C ARG A 947 -5.94 1.80 -17.54
N SER A 948 -5.66 3.09 -17.29
CA SER A 948 -5.08 3.53 -16.01
C SER A 948 -6.11 3.44 -14.88
N ALA A 949 -5.74 2.78 -13.77
CA ALA A 949 -6.62 2.52 -12.62
C ALA A 949 -6.92 3.77 -11.75
N GLY A 950 -6.67 4.99 -12.26
CA GLY A 950 -6.97 6.26 -11.59
C GLY A 950 -8.24 6.98 -12.08
N THR A 951 -8.83 6.56 -13.21
CA THR A 951 -9.90 7.32 -13.88
C THR A 951 -11.32 6.89 -13.50
N THR A 952 -11.50 5.81 -12.72
CA THR A 952 -12.81 5.32 -12.29
C THR A 952 -13.35 6.11 -11.09
N GLY A 953 -13.77 7.35 -11.36
CA GLY A 953 -14.32 8.29 -10.39
C GLY A 953 -15.75 8.75 -10.70
N ARG A 954 -16.50 8.00 -11.52
CA ARG A 954 -17.94 8.21 -11.73
C ARG A 954 -18.57 6.95 -12.34
N GLU A 955 -19.44 6.29 -11.59
CA GLU A 955 -20.36 5.30 -12.13
C GLU A 955 -21.41 6.05 -12.96
N ALA A 956 -21.50 5.74 -14.25
CA ALA A 956 -22.49 6.31 -15.15
C ALA A 956 -23.69 5.35 -15.25
N GLU A 957 -24.65 5.50 -14.34
CA GLU A 957 -25.98 4.97 -14.59
C GLU A 957 -26.68 5.84 -15.66
N GLY A 958 -26.92 5.23 -16.82
CA GLY A 958 -28.03 5.62 -17.70
C GLY A 958 -27.77 6.69 -18.77
N SER A 959 -27.25 6.26 -19.92
CA SER A 959 -27.74 6.72 -21.23
C SER A 959 -27.33 5.77 -22.34
N THR A 960 -28.30 5.08 -22.95
CA THR A 960 -28.14 4.51 -24.30
C THR A 960 -28.08 5.63 -25.32
N GLU A 961 -26.97 5.75 -26.05
CA GLU A 961 -26.94 6.19 -27.44
C GLU A 961 -25.57 5.80 -28.03
N GLU A 962 -25.57 5.32 -29.28
CA GLU A 962 -24.38 4.81 -29.98
C GLU A 962 -23.72 5.96 -30.76
N GLU A 963 -22.72 6.63 -30.17
CA GLU A 963 -21.83 7.54 -30.89
C GLU A 963 -20.36 7.19 -30.65
N GLU A 964 -19.53 7.32 -31.70
CA GLU A 964 -18.11 6.95 -31.72
C GLU A 964 -17.25 8.00 -31.00
N GLU A 965 -17.25 8.00 -29.66
CA GLU A 965 -16.28 8.77 -28.86
C GLU A 965 -14.92 8.04 -28.81
N GLU A 966 -13.83 8.74 -29.11
CA GLU A 966 -12.47 8.25 -28.88
C GLU A 966 -12.24 8.08 -27.36
N GLU A 967 -12.07 6.84 -26.86
CA GLU A 967 -11.86 6.53 -25.43
C GLU A 967 -10.62 7.24 -24.85
N GLU A 968 -10.79 8.45 -24.29
CA GLU A 968 -9.74 9.14 -23.53
C GLU A 968 -9.27 8.25 -22.34
N GLY A 969 -8.05 7.71 -22.47
CA GLY A 969 -7.39 6.94 -21.40
C GLY A 969 -7.21 5.44 -21.66
N VAL A 970 -7.52 4.94 -22.86
CA VAL A 970 -7.14 3.58 -23.27
C VAL A 970 -5.84 3.60 -24.09
N ALA A 971 -4.79 2.95 -23.57
CA ALA A 971 -3.52 2.75 -24.25
C ALA A 971 -3.44 1.33 -24.84
N THR A 972 -2.65 1.14 -25.90
CA THR A 972 -2.49 -0.17 -26.55
C THR A 972 -1.03 -0.59 -26.60
N ILE A 973 -0.76 -1.85 -26.23
CA ILE A 973 0.56 -2.48 -26.24
C ILE A 973 0.49 -3.70 -27.16
N THR A 974 1.52 -3.94 -27.97
CA THR A 974 1.65 -5.15 -28.79
C THR A 974 2.71 -6.10 -28.22
N ALA A 975 2.41 -7.40 -28.21
CA ALA A 975 3.32 -8.42 -27.74
C ALA A 975 3.28 -9.68 -28.61
N GLU A 976 4.42 -10.33 -28.83
CA GLU A 976 4.46 -11.60 -29.61
C GLU A 976 3.75 -12.74 -28.87
N THR A 977 3.87 -12.77 -27.54
CA THR A 977 3.24 -13.77 -26.66
C THR A 977 2.57 -13.11 -25.47
N VAL A 978 1.46 -13.69 -25.00
CA VAL A 978 0.69 -13.21 -23.85
C VAL A 978 0.51 -14.34 -22.85
N ILE A 979 0.93 -14.09 -21.61
CA ILE A 979 0.82 -15.04 -20.52
C ILE A 979 -0.25 -14.52 -19.55
N ASN A 980 -1.36 -15.23 -19.48
CA ASN A 980 -2.47 -14.92 -18.57
C ASN A 980 -2.22 -15.56 -17.20
N ALA A 981 -1.71 -14.78 -16.26
CA ALA A 981 -1.47 -15.15 -14.86
C ALA A 981 -2.38 -14.36 -13.89
N ALA A 982 -3.54 -13.88 -14.37
CA ALA A 982 -4.36 -12.85 -13.72
C ALA A 982 -5.19 -13.31 -12.51
N GLY A 983 -4.81 -14.40 -11.83
CA GLY A 983 -5.43 -14.86 -10.59
C GLY A 983 -6.93 -15.09 -10.70
N HIS A 984 -7.73 -14.33 -9.94
CA HIS A 984 -9.20 -14.37 -10.00
C HIS A 984 -9.75 -13.98 -11.37
N ASN A 985 -9.10 -13.04 -12.06
CA ASN A 985 -9.51 -12.54 -13.37
C ASN A 985 -9.00 -13.40 -14.54
N ALA A 986 -8.23 -14.48 -14.29
CA ALA A 986 -7.64 -15.28 -15.37
C ALA A 986 -8.70 -15.91 -16.29
N CYS A 987 -9.83 -16.38 -15.74
CA CYS A 987 -10.94 -16.86 -16.56
C CYS A 987 -11.55 -15.75 -17.45
N ALA A 988 -11.66 -14.52 -16.94
CA ALA A 988 -12.19 -13.39 -17.72
C ALA A 988 -11.26 -13.02 -18.88
N ILE A 989 -9.95 -12.92 -18.64
CA ILE A 989 -8.93 -12.67 -19.68
C ILE A 989 -8.94 -13.80 -20.74
N SER A 990 -9.06 -15.06 -20.31
CA SER A 990 -9.18 -16.19 -21.22
C SER A 990 -10.42 -16.09 -22.12
N ASN A 991 -11.56 -15.71 -21.55
CA ASN A 991 -12.83 -15.63 -22.28
C ASN A 991 -12.91 -14.41 -23.23
N MET A 992 -11.98 -13.44 -23.15
CA MET A 992 -11.85 -12.36 -24.15
C MET A 992 -11.34 -12.88 -25.50
N LEU A 993 -10.50 -13.93 -25.50
CA LEU A 993 -9.90 -14.51 -26.71
C LEU A 993 -10.59 -15.81 -27.15
N LEU A 994 -10.93 -16.69 -26.20
CA LEU A 994 -11.52 -17.99 -26.52
C LEU A 994 -12.98 -17.86 -26.99
N PRO A 995 -13.44 -18.76 -27.89
CA PRO A 995 -14.84 -18.78 -28.30
C PRO A 995 -15.76 -19.29 -27.18
N PRO A 996 -17.08 -18.97 -27.20
CA PRO A 996 -18.00 -19.23 -26.09
C PRO A 996 -18.12 -20.70 -25.66
N ASP A 997 -17.89 -21.65 -26.55
CA ASP A 997 -17.87 -23.10 -26.25
C ASP A 997 -16.69 -23.53 -25.36
N ARG A 998 -15.63 -22.72 -25.32
CA ARG A 998 -14.43 -22.91 -24.48
C ARG A 998 -14.38 -21.98 -23.27
N HIS A 999 -15.43 -21.19 -23.02
CA HIS A 999 -15.45 -20.29 -21.87
C HIS A 999 -15.46 -21.05 -20.55
N VAL A 1000 -14.67 -20.56 -19.60
CA VAL A 1000 -14.58 -21.12 -18.24
C VAL A 1000 -15.05 -20.06 -17.25
N HIS A 1001 -15.87 -20.46 -16.28
CA HIS A 1001 -16.31 -19.57 -15.21
C HIS A 1001 -15.52 -19.88 -13.92
N PRO A 1002 -14.99 -18.85 -13.23
CA PRO A 1002 -14.34 -19.03 -11.94
C PRO A 1002 -15.39 -19.30 -10.84
N ALA A 1003 -14.98 -20.03 -9.82
CA ALA A 1003 -15.69 -20.14 -8.55
C ALA A 1003 -14.77 -19.70 -7.41
N TYR A 1004 -15.32 -19.01 -6.43
CA TYR A 1004 -14.52 -18.35 -5.39
C TYR A 1004 -14.70 -19.06 -4.04
N ALA A 1005 -13.59 -19.60 -3.52
CA ALA A 1005 -13.54 -20.26 -2.22
C ALA A 1005 -12.72 -19.41 -1.23
N LYS A 1006 -13.41 -18.53 -0.52
CA LYS A 1006 -12.92 -17.73 0.61
C LYS A 1006 -12.41 -18.62 1.73
N GLY A 1007 -11.41 -18.14 2.46
CA GLY A 1007 -10.80 -18.82 3.59
C GLY A 1007 -10.37 -17.80 4.65
N THR A 1008 -11.04 -17.84 5.79
CA THR A 1008 -10.80 -17.01 6.97
C THR A 1008 -9.68 -17.62 7.82
N TYR A 1009 -8.75 -16.77 8.24
CA TYR A 1009 -7.68 -17.08 9.18
C TYR A 1009 -7.98 -16.46 10.54
N PHE A 1010 -7.52 -17.14 11.59
CA PHE A 1010 -7.69 -16.72 12.98
C PHE A 1010 -6.31 -16.63 13.65
N SER A 1011 -6.04 -15.56 14.37
CA SER A 1011 -4.79 -15.35 15.10
C SER A 1011 -4.90 -15.89 16.53
N TYR A 1012 -3.80 -16.38 17.11
CA TYR A 1012 -3.76 -16.81 18.50
C TYR A 1012 -2.74 -16.00 19.31
N ALA A 1013 -3.24 -15.08 20.15
CA ALA A 1013 -2.41 -14.12 20.88
C ALA A 1013 -1.76 -14.66 22.16
N ALA A 1014 -2.10 -15.89 22.56
CA ALA A 1014 -1.65 -16.49 23.81
C ALA A 1014 -0.30 -17.21 23.67
N SER A 1015 0.53 -17.09 24.70
CA SER A 1015 1.88 -17.69 24.76
C SER A 1015 1.92 -19.22 24.88
N SER A 1016 0.77 -19.86 25.12
CA SER A 1016 0.61 -21.31 25.26
C SER A 1016 -0.84 -21.71 24.95
N PRO A 1017 -1.10 -22.88 24.33
CA PRO A 1017 -0.13 -23.81 23.73
C PRO A 1017 0.63 -23.18 22.56
N LYS A 1018 1.90 -23.56 22.40
CA LYS A 1018 2.81 -22.98 21.38
C LYS A 1018 3.58 -24.07 20.61
N PRO A 1019 2.91 -24.80 19.71
CA PRO A 1019 3.58 -25.81 18.90
C PRO A 1019 4.60 -25.22 17.93
N ARG A 1020 5.58 -26.04 17.52
CA ARG A 1020 6.69 -25.67 16.62
C ARG A 1020 6.58 -26.30 15.23
N THR A 1021 5.77 -27.35 15.11
CA THR A 1021 5.43 -28.03 13.86
C THR A 1021 4.00 -27.69 13.42
N LEU A 1022 3.76 -27.62 12.11
CA LEU A 1022 2.43 -27.34 11.54
C LEU A 1022 1.48 -28.52 11.82
N LEU A 1023 0.24 -28.27 12.24
CA LEU A 1023 -0.71 -29.33 12.61
C LEU A 1023 -1.92 -29.34 11.66
N TYR A 1024 -2.15 -30.48 11.01
CA TYR A 1024 -3.23 -30.67 10.06
C TYR A 1024 -4.08 -31.85 10.54
N PRO A 1025 -5.42 -31.76 10.60
CA PRO A 1025 -6.26 -32.93 10.82
C PRO A 1025 -6.19 -33.85 9.60
N ALA A 1026 -6.52 -35.13 9.79
CA ALA A 1026 -6.68 -36.06 8.67
C ALA A 1026 -7.82 -35.59 7.73
N PRO A 1027 -7.67 -35.69 6.40
CA PRO A 1027 -8.73 -35.26 5.47
C PRO A 1027 -10.00 -36.12 5.63
N LYS A 1028 -11.14 -35.47 5.88
CA LYS A 1028 -12.45 -36.12 6.00
C LYS A 1028 -13.10 -36.27 4.60
N PRO A 1029 -13.73 -37.41 4.26
CA PRO A 1029 -14.40 -37.59 2.97
C PRO A 1029 -15.55 -36.58 2.76
N GLY A 1030 -15.73 -36.10 1.52
CA GLY A 1030 -16.87 -35.25 1.14
C GLY A 1030 -16.80 -33.77 1.58
N LEU A 1031 -15.76 -33.35 2.31
CA LEU A 1031 -15.50 -31.94 2.61
C LEU A 1031 -14.50 -31.37 1.59
N GLY A 1032 -14.88 -30.31 0.86
CA GLY A 1032 -14.03 -29.58 -0.10
C GLY A 1032 -12.85 -28.80 0.51
N GLY A 1033 -12.49 -29.11 1.76
CA GLY A 1033 -11.43 -28.48 2.54
C GLY A 1033 -10.75 -29.49 3.46
N LEU A 1034 -9.47 -29.25 3.74
CA LEU A 1034 -8.62 -30.12 4.56
C LEU A 1034 -8.84 -29.93 6.08
N GLY A 1035 -9.93 -29.29 6.51
CA GLY A 1035 -10.20 -28.85 7.89
C GLY A 1035 -9.38 -27.63 8.34
N THR A 1036 -9.70 -27.07 9.52
CA THR A 1036 -9.01 -25.90 10.10
C THR A 1036 -7.60 -26.26 10.57
N HIS A 1037 -6.58 -25.86 9.82
CA HIS A 1037 -5.17 -26.15 10.14
C HIS A 1037 -4.61 -25.24 11.23
N LEU A 1038 -3.50 -25.65 11.82
CA LEU A 1038 -2.58 -24.79 12.53
C LEU A 1038 -1.35 -24.53 11.64
N THR A 1039 -1.11 -23.27 11.33
CA THR A 1039 0.13 -22.79 10.72
C THR A 1039 0.90 -21.87 11.66
N LEU A 1040 2.14 -21.57 11.29
CA LEU A 1040 3.04 -20.73 12.05
C LEU A 1040 3.56 -19.63 11.14
N ASP A 1041 3.60 -18.40 11.63
CA ASP A 1041 4.33 -17.34 10.93
C ASP A 1041 5.85 -17.45 11.17
N MET A 1042 6.62 -16.57 10.51
CA MET A 1042 8.07 -16.54 10.65
C MET A 1042 8.54 -16.23 12.10
N ALA A 1043 7.78 -15.45 12.87
CA ALA A 1043 8.02 -15.21 14.30
C ALA A 1043 7.63 -16.40 15.20
N GLY A 1044 6.91 -17.39 14.65
CA GLY A 1044 6.39 -18.54 15.38
C GLY A 1044 5.15 -18.21 16.22
N GLN A 1045 4.34 -17.24 15.79
CA GLN A 1045 2.96 -17.11 16.28
C GLN A 1045 2.08 -18.14 15.60
N VAL A 1046 1.05 -18.59 16.33
CA VAL A 1046 0.08 -19.57 15.86
C VAL A 1046 -1.03 -18.85 15.08
N ARG A 1047 -1.31 -19.34 13.88
CA ARG A 1047 -2.51 -19.01 13.10
C ARG A 1047 -3.33 -20.27 12.86
N PHE A 1048 -4.65 -20.12 12.82
CA PHE A 1048 -5.59 -21.18 12.49
C PHE A 1048 -6.31 -20.89 11.18
N GLY A 1049 -6.76 -21.95 10.52
CA GLY A 1049 -7.41 -21.88 9.21
C GLY A 1049 -6.44 -22.19 8.06
N PRO A 1050 -6.81 -21.91 6.81
CA PRO A 1050 -8.07 -21.29 6.41
C PRO A 1050 -9.27 -22.24 6.52
N ASP A 1051 -10.46 -21.70 6.75
CA ASP A 1051 -11.72 -22.40 6.46
C ASP A 1051 -12.03 -22.41 4.93
N VAL A 1052 -13.24 -22.84 4.58
CA VAL A 1052 -13.76 -22.83 3.20
C VAL A 1052 -15.19 -22.29 3.19
N GLU A 1053 -15.35 -21.07 2.69
CA GLU A 1053 -16.63 -20.41 2.42
C GLU A 1053 -16.74 -20.12 0.93
N TRP A 1054 -17.87 -20.47 0.32
CA TRP A 1054 -18.12 -20.19 -1.10
C TRP A 1054 -18.78 -18.83 -1.23
N VAL A 1055 -18.25 -17.97 -2.11
CA VAL A 1055 -18.72 -16.60 -2.33
C VAL A 1055 -18.91 -16.33 -3.82
N ASP A 1056 -19.74 -15.35 -4.18
CA ASP A 1056 -20.07 -15.04 -5.57
C ASP A 1056 -18.97 -14.22 -6.28
N GLY A 1057 -18.13 -13.50 -5.52
CA GLY A 1057 -17.06 -12.65 -6.06
C GLY A 1057 -15.80 -12.60 -5.18
N PRO A 1058 -14.64 -12.22 -5.73
CA PRO A 1058 -13.36 -12.20 -5.02
C PRO A 1058 -13.19 -10.99 -4.08
N GLU A 1059 -14.05 -9.97 -4.23
CA GLU A 1059 -14.02 -8.71 -3.48
C GLU A 1059 -14.39 -8.87 -1.99
N ASP A 1060 -15.09 -9.95 -1.61
CA ASP A 1060 -15.45 -10.23 -0.21
C ASP A 1060 -14.23 -10.70 0.61
N LEU A 1061 -13.51 -9.71 1.12
CA LEU A 1061 -12.34 -9.88 1.96
C LEU A 1061 -12.61 -9.65 3.46
N VAL A 1062 -13.88 -9.69 3.90
CA VAL A 1062 -14.28 -9.48 5.31
C VAL A 1062 -14.26 -10.80 6.09
N PRO A 1063 -13.47 -10.95 7.18
CA PRO A 1063 -13.45 -12.17 7.99
C PRO A 1063 -14.82 -12.54 8.61
N SER A 1064 -15.28 -13.78 8.39
CA SER A 1064 -16.64 -14.21 8.75
C SER A 1064 -16.75 -14.63 10.22
N VAL A 1065 -17.40 -13.81 11.05
CA VAL A 1065 -17.55 -14.06 12.51
C VAL A 1065 -18.21 -15.42 12.82
N GLY A 1066 -19.27 -15.79 12.09
CA GLY A 1066 -20.02 -17.03 12.33
C GLY A 1066 -19.22 -18.31 12.13
N ARG A 1067 -18.09 -18.27 11.40
CA ARG A 1067 -17.19 -19.42 11.22
C ARG A 1067 -16.28 -19.68 12.42
N LEU A 1068 -16.08 -18.70 13.30
CA LEU A 1068 -15.21 -18.84 14.47
C LEU A 1068 -15.67 -19.99 15.39
N GLU A 1069 -16.98 -20.17 15.59
CA GLU A 1069 -17.52 -21.24 16.44
C GLU A 1069 -17.23 -22.64 15.88
N GLU A 1070 -17.34 -22.80 14.56
CA GLU A 1070 -17.04 -24.06 13.88
C GLU A 1070 -15.53 -24.36 13.89
N ALA A 1071 -14.70 -23.35 13.56
CA ALA A 1071 -13.25 -23.45 13.66
C ALA A 1071 -12.80 -23.81 15.09
N MET A 1072 -13.38 -23.18 16.12
CA MET A 1072 -13.11 -23.50 17.53
C MET A 1072 -13.40 -24.97 17.87
N ARG A 1073 -14.48 -25.55 17.32
CA ARG A 1073 -14.82 -26.96 17.52
C ARG A 1073 -13.75 -27.89 16.92
N GLU A 1074 -13.27 -27.59 15.71
CA GLU A 1074 -12.21 -28.36 15.05
C GLU A 1074 -10.85 -28.21 15.74
N ILE A 1075 -10.46 -26.99 16.12
CA ILE A 1075 -9.18 -26.72 16.82
C ILE A 1075 -9.13 -27.49 18.14
N ARG A 1076 -10.21 -27.50 18.93
CA ARG A 1076 -10.30 -28.29 20.16
C ARG A 1076 -10.25 -29.81 19.94
N GLU A 1077 -10.40 -30.29 18.70
CA GLU A 1077 -10.28 -31.72 18.35
C GLU A 1077 -8.82 -32.19 18.49
N TYR A 1078 -7.85 -31.37 18.06
CA TYR A 1078 -6.42 -31.68 18.09
C TYR A 1078 -5.58 -30.85 19.07
N LEU A 1079 -6.08 -29.72 19.56
CA LEU A 1079 -5.37 -28.82 20.49
C LEU A 1079 -6.29 -28.44 21.68
N PRO A 1080 -6.57 -29.37 22.61
CA PRO A 1080 -7.57 -29.17 23.66
C PRO A 1080 -7.22 -28.10 24.70
N GLY A 1081 -5.93 -27.72 24.83
CA GLY A 1081 -5.47 -26.67 25.73
C GLY A 1081 -5.63 -25.24 25.20
N VAL A 1082 -6.20 -25.04 24.01
CA VAL A 1082 -6.39 -23.71 23.42
C VAL A 1082 -7.36 -22.86 24.25
N ARG A 1083 -7.01 -21.59 24.47
CA ARG A 1083 -7.87 -20.63 25.18
C ARG A 1083 -8.83 -19.93 24.20
N PRO A 1084 -10.16 -20.13 24.31
CA PRO A 1084 -11.12 -19.54 23.37
C PRO A 1084 -11.01 -18.02 23.26
N GLU A 1085 -10.83 -17.35 24.39
CA GLU A 1085 -10.73 -15.89 24.52
C GLU A 1085 -9.45 -15.27 23.91
N ALA A 1086 -8.49 -16.11 23.48
CA ALA A 1086 -7.24 -15.68 22.86
C ALA A 1086 -7.18 -15.95 21.34
N ILE A 1087 -8.27 -16.47 20.75
CA ILE A 1087 -8.42 -16.62 19.29
C ILE A 1087 -9.16 -15.38 18.76
N GLY A 1088 -8.54 -14.63 17.85
CA GLY A 1088 -9.13 -13.49 17.16
C GLY A 1088 -9.29 -13.72 15.66
N LEU A 1089 -10.14 -12.93 15.00
CA LEU A 1089 -10.13 -12.84 13.53
C LEU A 1089 -8.83 -12.17 13.07
N ASP A 1090 -8.27 -12.65 11.96
CA ASP A 1090 -7.02 -12.11 11.38
C ASP A 1090 -7.29 -11.52 9.98
N TYR A 1091 -7.08 -12.29 8.92
CA TYR A 1091 -7.39 -11.93 7.53
C TYR A 1091 -8.19 -13.03 6.84
N CYS A 1092 -8.65 -12.77 5.62
CA CYS A 1092 -9.08 -13.83 4.73
C CYS A 1092 -8.47 -13.68 3.33
N GLY A 1093 -8.50 -14.76 2.57
CA GLY A 1093 -8.08 -14.83 1.18
C GLY A 1093 -9.01 -15.73 0.36
N VAL A 1094 -9.17 -15.42 -0.92
CA VAL A 1094 -10.07 -16.13 -1.83
C VAL A 1094 -9.27 -16.98 -2.81
N ARG A 1095 -9.63 -18.25 -2.97
CA ARG A 1095 -9.00 -19.17 -3.93
C ARG A 1095 -9.74 -19.13 -5.27
N PRO A 1096 -9.04 -18.97 -6.42
CA PRO A 1096 -9.64 -19.15 -7.74
C PRO A 1096 -9.81 -20.65 -8.05
N LYS A 1097 -11.02 -21.18 -7.94
CA LYS A 1097 -11.36 -22.56 -8.33
C LYS A 1097 -12.05 -22.61 -9.69
N LEU A 1098 -11.97 -23.76 -10.37
CA LEU A 1098 -12.62 -24.03 -11.67
C LEU A 1098 -13.87 -24.91 -11.55
N ALA A 1099 -14.29 -25.22 -10.32
CA ALA A 1099 -15.54 -25.90 -10.01
C ALA A 1099 -16.14 -25.25 -8.77
N GLY A 1100 -17.45 -25.01 -8.77
CA GLY A 1100 -18.19 -24.58 -7.60
C GLY A 1100 -18.51 -25.74 -6.65
N LYS A 1101 -19.18 -25.40 -5.54
CA LYS A 1101 -19.55 -26.31 -4.44
C LYS A 1101 -20.09 -27.67 -4.91
N GLU A 1102 -21.07 -27.69 -5.82
CA GLU A 1102 -21.68 -28.93 -6.32
C GLU A 1102 -20.70 -29.87 -7.06
N GLY A 1103 -19.63 -29.33 -7.65
CA GLY A 1103 -18.60 -30.15 -8.31
C GLY A 1103 -17.65 -30.78 -7.30
N GLU A 1104 -17.34 -30.05 -6.22
CA GLU A 1104 -16.42 -30.51 -5.18
C GLU A 1104 -17.08 -31.50 -4.22
N ASP A 1105 -18.36 -31.28 -3.87
CA ASP A 1105 -19.18 -32.24 -3.10
C ASP A 1105 -19.38 -33.58 -3.85
N LYS A 1106 -19.30 -33.58 -5.20
CA LYS A 1106 -19.30 -34.78 -6.05
C LYS A 1106 -17.90 -35.43 -6.20
N GLY A 1107 -16.87 -34.92 -5.52
CA GLY A 1107 -15.51 -35.46 -5.54
C GLY A 1107 -14.73 -35.19 -6.84
N ALA A 1108 -15.19 -34.28 -7.71
CA ALA A 1108 -14.54 -34.01 -8.99
C ALA A 1108 -13.29 -33.13 -8.82
N PHE A 1109 -12.15 -33.75 -8.53
CA PHE A 1109 -10.84 -33.07 -8.49
C PHE A 1109 -10.58 -32.31 -9.80
N ARG A 1110 -10.33 -31.00 -9.68
CA ARG A 1110 -9.85 -30.15 -10.78
C ARG A 1110 -8.39 -29.76 -10.54
N ASP A 1111 -7.57 -30.01 -11.55
CA ASP A 1111 -6.14 -29.71 -11.55
C ASP A 1111 -5.87 -28.25 -11.96
N PHE A 1112 -4.62 -27.82 -11.87
CA PHE A 1112 -4.18 -26.60 -12.54
C PHE A 1112 -4.29 -26.72 -14.06
N VAL A 1113 -4.66 -25.64 -14.73
CA VAL A 1113 -4.51 -25.52 -16.19
C VAL A 1113 -3.31 -24.62 -16.44
N VAL A 1114 -2.25 -25.18 -17.04
CA VAL A 1114 -1.07 -24.44 -17.53
C VAL A 1114 -0.76 -24.98 -18.92
N ARG A 1115 -1.20 -24.25 -19.95
CA ARG A 1115 -1.07 -24.67 -21.36
C ARG A 1115 -1.09 -23.48 -22.30
N GLU A 1116 -0.50 -23.67 -23.48
CA GLU A 1116 -0.83 -22.85 -24.66
C GLU A 1116 -2.22 -23.24 -25.18
N GLU A 1117 -3.04 -22.27 -25.61
CA GLU A 1117 -4.40 -22.55 -26.09
C GLU A 1117 -4.43 -22.87 -27.59
N GLU A 1118 -5.04 -24.01 -27.95
CA GLU A 1118 -5.17 -24.44 -29.35
C GLU A 1118 -5.86 -23.36 -30.21
N GLY A 1119 -5.20 -22.96 -31.31
CA GLY A 1119 -5.62 -21.86 -32.20
C GLY A 1119 -5.03 -20.48 -31.85
N PHE A 1120 -4.42 -20.34 -30.68
CA PHE A 1120 -3.87 -19.08 -30.14
C PHE A 1120 -2.38 -19.26 -29.80
N GLU A 1121 -1.57 -19.48 -30.84
CA GLU A 1121 -0.10 -19.52 -30.77
C GLU A 1121 0.44 -18.32 -29.96
N GLY A 1122 1.30 -18.59 -28.97
CA GLY A 1122 1.85 -17.59 -28.05
C GLY A 1122 0.92 -17.16 -26.91
N PHE A 1123 -0.31 -17.68 -26.79
CA PHE A 1123 -1.21 -17.40 -25.67
C PHE A 1123 -1.18 -18.54 -24.64
N VAL A 1124 -0.55 -18.29 -23.49
CA VAL A 1124 -0.42 -19.27 -22.39
C VAL A 1124 -1.38 -18.92 -21.26
N ASN A 1125 -2.29 -19.84 -20.97
CA ASN A 1125 -3.33 -19.69 -19.97
C ASN A 1125 -2.94 -20.38 -18.65
N LEU A 1126 -3.06 -19.66 -17.53
CA LEU A 1126 -2.90 -20.21 -16.18
C LEU A 1126 -4.21 -20.06 -15.39
N LEU A 1127 -5.03 -21.12 -15.39
CA LEU A 1127 -6.35 -21.11 -14.75
C LEU A 1127 -6.37 -22.02 -13.51
N GLY A 1128 -7.11 -21.59 -12.48
CA GLY A 1128 -7.34 -22.39 -11.27
C GLY A 1128 -6.14 -22.50 -10.33
N ILE A 1129 -5.21 -21.54 -10.35
CA ILE A 1129 -3.97 -21.58 -9.54
C ILE A 1129 -4.25 -21.21 -8.08
N GLU A 1130 -4.88 -22.15 -7.36
CA GLU A 1130 -5.06 -22.15 -5.90
C GLU A 1130 -3.84 -22.78 -5.17
N SER A 1131 -4.00 -23.30 -3.94
CA SER A 1131 -2.96 -24.09 -3.26
C SER A 1131 -2.66 -25.39 -4.04
N PRO A 1132 -1.39 -25.73 -4.33
CA PRO A 1132 -0.16 -25.23 -3.70
C PRO A 1132 0.62 -24.19 -4.55
N GLY A 1133 -0.07 -23.29 -5.25
CA GLY A 1133 0.51 -22.35 -6.23
C GLY A 1133 1.71 -21.53 -5.76
N LEU A 1134 1.76 -21.11 -4.48
CA LEU A 1134 2.93 -20.46 -3.88
C LEU A 1134 4.18 -21.37 -3.96
N THR A 1135 4.04 -22.65 -3.58
CA THR A 1135 5.12 -23.65 -3.66
C THR A 1135 5.47 -23.97 -5.11
N SER A 1136 4.47 -24.05 -5.99
CA SER A 1136 4.65 -24.39 -7.40
C SER A 1136 5.16 -23.25 -8.28
N ALA A 1137 5.21 -22.01 -7.79
CA ALA A 1137 5.40 -20.82 -8.63
C ALA A 1137 6.67 -20.85 -9.51
N LEU A 1138 7.80 -21.33 -8.97
CA LEU A 1138 9.06 -21.44 -9.72
C LEU A 1138 8.98 -22.51 -10.82
N ALA A 1139 8.39 -23.67 -10.52
CA ALA A 1139 8.17 -24.74 -11.50
C ALA A 1139 7.14 -24.36 -12.57
N ILE A 1140 6.15 -23.53 -12.23
CA ILE A 1140 5.23 -22.94 -13.21
C ILE A 1140 6.00 -22.00 -14.16
N GLY A 1141 6.99 -21.24 -13.65
CA GLY A 1141 7.89 -20.43 -14.46
C GLY A 1141 8.67 -21.25 -15.49
N GLU A 1142 9.37 -22.30 -15.03
CA GLU A 1142 10.04 -23.27 -15.91
C GLU A 1142 9.06 -23.86 -16.94
N ARG A 1143 7.86 -24.28 -16.51
CA ARG A 1143 6.87 -24.92 -17.38
C ARG A 1143 6.33 -23.99 -18.48
N VAL A 1144 6.18 -22.69 -18.20
CA VAL A 1144 5.77 -21.71 -19.22
C VAL A 1144 6.91 -21.42 -20.20
N GLU A 1145 8.17 -21.46 -19.74
CA GLU A 1145 9.34 -21.38 -20.63
C GLU A 1145 9.44 -22.60 -21.55
N GLU A 1146 9.27 -23.83 -21.03
CA GLU A 1146 9.19 -25.07 -21.82
C GLU A 1146 8.09 -25.00 -22.90
N LEU A 1147 6.89 -24.51 -22.54
CA LEU A 1147 5.76 -24.40 -23.47
C LEU A 1147 6.05 -23.46 -24.64
N LEU A 1148 6.79 -22.36 -24.41
CA LEU A 1148 7.10 -21.37 -25.45
C LEU A 1148 8.37 -21.71 -26.26
N TYR A 1149 9.28 -22.52 -25.71
CA TYR A 1149 10.64 -22.66 -26.27
C TYR A 1149 11.19 -24.09 -26.45
N GLY A 1150 10.53 -25.11 -25.89
CA GLY A 1150 10.96 -26.52 -25.99
C GLY A 1150 11.91 -26.96 -24.90
#